data_AF-A0A0P6XDH6-F1
#
_entry.id   AF-A0A0P6XDH6-F1
#
_cell.length_a   1.000
_cell.length_b   1.000
_cell.length_c   1.000
_cell.angle_alpha   90.00
_cell.angle_beta   90.00
_cell.angle_gamma   90.00
#
_symmetry.space_group_name_H-M   'P 1'
#
loop_
_entity.id
_entity.type
_entity.pdbx_description
1 polymer ?
#
loop_
_entity_poly.entity_id
_entity_poly.type
_entity_poly.pdbx_seq_one_letter_code
_entity_poly.pdbx_strand_id
1 'polypeptide(L)'
;MTPLHITLNGTPCLAKHGQTILKAAQENGVDIPTLCAYKDLPPFGGCRMCVVEVDGMRGFPTACTTPVEEGMVIRTETPALQSLRLETFNLLLSEHPLSCLVCPENGNCTECMITIRKGGVTTGCSSCPKNQQCELQVLAKRLGVEDIHLPVKYRSYPVEKFDPFYDRDYNLCVLCGRCVQVCDKLHFLSTLTFVERGPHAGVGTAFGRNHVDAGCSFCGACVDRCPTGTLTEKARKWEGVADNEIETTCPYCAAGCSIRLQVRKGMVIGSLPGEDPAINAGNLCVHGRFGVSEVVNHVTRMQKPWQWIDNHRFESSWEEIIAQAAGRLSACASDRVVVQVSTSLPDEDLYVAGKFAREVLHVSSNMPDEVKYISSLRHLINQAGTFESLRQADCVIGVGLDTRYSLSWLEYEFKMLKKNGTFLISINTSHRSLEQFVDVFVNASEEGFEGVTSDLLETLNKKEKGIGPIHQVVEALSNSQHPMIIVGADGMENPRLVDLISNLAQKTKAGVICLPLQGNLFGAIQSAAFISETETLTQPDVLYCIGDTPGMDAGFTIYQNAFASEKDGINIGLPSAVFTEREGTFTNAELRHRPIHKAVEPPGMALPDWQIITAIAKGMGASGFDFNTIEDIRQEMSANSKNNRWMEAKSPCLVFTGQGSKNDPIFMGKPLSSKVAGLRALLDTLRAKAGGQ
;
A
#
# COMPACT_ATOMS: atom_id res chain seq x y z
N MET A 1 -32.95 -15.47 8.17
CA MET A 1 -33.29 -15.38 9.61
C MET A 1 -34.29 -14.25 9.77
N THR A 2 -35.28 -14.42 10.66
CA THR A 2 -36.24 -13.37 11.02
C THR A 2 -35.51 -12.24 11.76
N PRO A 3 -35.81 -10.95 11.50
CA PRO A 3 -35.24 -9.85 12.30
C PRO A 3 -35.81 -9.88 13.72
N LEU A 4 -35.02 -9.40 14.68
CA LEU A 4 -35.43 -9.19 16.06
C LEU A 4 -36.00 -7.77 16.23
N HIS A 5 -37.06 -7.62 17.03
CA HIS A 5 -37.63 -6.33 17.39
C HIS A 5 -37.05 -5.84 18.72
N ILE A 6 -36.53 -4.62 18.74
CA ILE A 6 -36.04 -3.94 19.94
C ILE A 6 -36.59 -2.52 20.02
N THR A 7 -36.47 -1.90 21.19
CA THR A 7 -36.78 -0.48 21.39
C THR A 7 -35.52 0.25 21.82
N LEU A 8 -35.03 1.18 20.99
CA LEU A 8 -33.88 2.04 21.29
C LEU A 8 -34.39 3.46 21.61
N ASN A 9 -34.19 3.94 22.84
CA ASN A 9 -34.63 5.26 23.31
C ASN A 9 -36.12 5.56 23.05
N GLY A 10 -36.98 4.54 23.15
CA GLY A 10 -38.42 4.63 22.87
C GLY A 10 -38.82 4.43 21.40
N THR A 11 -37.85 4.34 20.48
CA THR A 11 -38.10 4.09 19.05
C THR A 11 -38.03 2.58 18.75
N PRO A 12 -39.04 1.97 18.11
CA PRO A 12 -38.97 0.60 17.63
C PRO A 12 -37.94 0.46 16.50
N CYS A 13 -37.04 -0.51 16.63
CA CYS A 13 -35.92 -0.76 15.72
C CYS A 13 -35.80 -2.26 15.42
N LEU A 14 -35.17 -2.59 14.29
CA LEU A 14 -34.87 -3.97 13.90
C LEU A 14 -33.39 -4.29 14.13
N ALA A 15 -33.11 -5.52 14.55
CA ALA A 15 -31.76 -6.05 14.77
C ALA A 15 -31.61 -7.48 14.19
N LYS A 16 -30.38 -7.92 14.00
CA LYS A 16 -30.04 -9.27 13.52
C LYS A 16 -29.71 -10.17 14.72
N HIS A 17 -30.05 -11.45 14.62
CA HIS A 17 -29.73 -12.42 15.66
C HIS A 17 -28.20 -12.52 15.88
N GLY A 18 -27.74 -12.48 17.14
CA GLY A 18 -26.32 -12.51 17.49
C GLY A 18 -25.56 -11.18 17.29
N GLN A 19 -26.24 -10.12 16.85
CA GLN A 19 -25.68 -8.76 16.82
C GLN A 19 -25.59 -8.21 18.26
N THR A 20 -24.61 -7.34 18.52
CA THR A 20 -24.50 -6.66 19.82
C THR A 20 -25.29 -5.36 19.83
N ILE A 21 -25.72 -4.90 21.01
CA ILE A 21 -26.51 -3.67 21.17
C ILE A 21 -25.83 -2.47 20.47
N LEU A 22 -24.50 -2.36 20.56
CA LEU A 22 -23.73 -1.31 19.89
C LEU A 22 -23.88 -1.35 18.36
N LYS A 23 -23.78 -2.54 17.75
CA LYS A 23 -23.95 -2.69 16.30
C LYS A 23 -25.38 -2.43 15.87
N ALA A 24 -26.37 -2.85 16.67
CA ALA A 24 -27.78 -2.58 16.38
C ALA A 24 -28.12 -1.08 16.50
N ALA A 25 -27.57 -0.40 17.50
CA ALA A 25 -27.67 1.05 17.64
C ALA A 25 -27.06 1.79 16.44
N GLN A 26 -25.84 1.42 16.04
CA GLN A 26 -25.16 2.01 14.87
C GLN A 26 -25.94 1.82 13.57
N GLU A 27 -26.47 0.61 13.29
CA GLU A 27 -27.29 0.35 12.10
C GLU A 27 -28.63 1.11 12.10
N ASN A 28 -29.14 1.51 13.28
CA ASN A 28 -30.35 2.33 13.44
C ASN A 28 -30.05 3.81 13.73
N GLY A 29 -28.82 4.30 13.46
CA GLY A 29 -28.44 5.71 13.59
C GLY A 29 -28.31 6.25 15.02
N VAL A 30 -28.27 5.39 16.04
CA VAL A 30 -28.11 5.76 17.45
C VAL A 30 -26.62 5.66 17.84
N ASP A 31 -26.00 6.80 18.12
CA ASP A 31 -24.58 6.87 18.46
C ASP A 31 -24.29 6.67 19.95
N ILE A 32 -23.61 5.57 20.28
CA ILE A 32 -23.19 5.21 21.65
C ILE A 32 -21.67 5.44 21.79
N PRO A 33 -21.20 6.22 22.79
CA PRO A 33 -19.79 6.58 22.90
C PRO A 33 -18.89 5.36 23.14
N THR A 34 -17.78 5.28 22.41
CA THR A 34 -16.78 4.20 22.53
C THR A 34 -15.35 4.72 22.33
N LEU A 35 -14.37 4.03 22.92
CA LEU A 35 -12.93 4.21 22.62
C LEU A 35 -12.22 2.89 22.24
N CYS A 36 -12.77 1.73 22.63
CA CYS A 36 -12.18 0.42 22.30
C CYS A 36 -12.87 -0.28 21.12
N ALA A 37 -14.15 0.01 20.86
CA ALA A 37 -14.86 -0.59 19.73
C ALA A 37 -14.36 0.01 18.41
N TYR A 38 -14.36 -0.80 17.35
CA TYR A 38 -14.02 -0.40 15.98
C TYR A 38 -14.70 -1.37 15.01
N LYS A 39 -15.08 -0.93 13.79
CA LYS A 39 -15.97 -1.66 12.87
C LYS A 39 -15.58 -3.14 12.65
N ASP A 40 -14.29 -3.39 12.45
CA ASP A 40 -13.76 -4.71 12.06
C ASP A 40 -13.26 -5.55 13.26
N LEU A 41 -13.32 -5.02 14.49
CA LEU A 41 -12.75 -5.67 15.68
C LEU A 41 -13.80 -6.43 16.51
N PRO A 42 -13.42 -7.56 17.14
CA PRO A 42 -14.31 -8.28 18.04
C PRO A 42 -14.57 -7.47 19.33
N PRO A 43 -15.73 -7.66 19.98
CA PRO A 43 -16.05 -7.03 21.26
C PRO A 43 -14.93 -7.14 22.30
N PHE A 44 -14.55 -6.00 22.92
CA PHE A 44 -13.50 -5.95 23.95
C PHE A 44 -14.02 -5.59 25.35
N GLY A 45 -14.96 -4.64 25.46
CA GLY A 45 -15.48 -4.18 26.75
C GLY A 45 -14.51 -3.33 27.60
N GLY A 46 -13.27 -3.12 27.18
CA GLY A 46 -12.22 -2.46 27.99
C GLY A 46 -12.53 -1.02 28.42
N CYS A 47 -12.97 -0.14 27.50
CA CYS A 47 -13.12 1.29 27.81
C CYS A 47 -14.38 1.66 28.63
N ARG A 48 -15.36 0.76 28.75
CA ARG A 48 -16.65 0.96 29.44
C ARG A 48 -17.52 2.18 29.05
N MET A 49 -17.11 3.03 28.11
CA MET A 49 -17.89 4.19 27.64
C MET A 49 -19.29 3.82 27.09
N CYS A 50 -19.41 2.64 26.48
CA CYS A 50 -20.64 2.14 25.88
C CYS A 50 -21.60 1.46 26.86
N VAL A 51 -21.52 1.76 28.15
CA VAL A 51 -22.58 1.37 29.10
C VAL A 51 -23.93 1.89 28.65
N VAL A 52 -24.96 1.05 28.77
CA VAL A 52 -26.36 1.34 28.47
C VAL A 52 -27.25 0.79 29.57
N GLU A 53 -28.49 1.23 29.63
CA GLU A 53 -29.51 0.74 30.55
C GLU A 53 -30.48 -0.14 29.73
N VAL A 54 -30.81 -1.34 30.25
CA VAL A 54 -31.67 -2.30 29.57
C VAL A 54 -32.71 -2.79 30.55
N ASP A 55 -34.00 -2.68 30.20
CA ASP A 55 -35.08 -3.10 31.08
C ASP A 55 -34.99 -4.60 31.40
N GLY A 56 -35.18 -4.96 32.67
CA GLY A 56 -35.01 -6.33 33.17
C GLY A 56 -33.56 -6.75 33.46
N MET A 57 -32.54 -6.01 33.00
CA MET A 57 -31.15 -6.28 33.37
C MET A 57 -30.71 -5.48 34.61
N ARG A 58 -29.92 -6.11 35.49
CA ARG A 58 -29.37 -5.44 36.67
C ARG A 58 -28.08 -4.67 36.32
N GLY A 59 -28.07 -3.37 36.61
CA GLY A 59 -26.92 -2.49 36.38
C GLY A 59 -26.81 -2.03 34.92
N PHE A 60 -25.65 -1.52 34.54
CA PHE A 60 -25.43 -0.94 33.21
C PHE A 60 -24.52 -1.83 32.35
N PRO A 61 -25.08 -2.76 31.55
CA PRO A 61 -24.30 -3.62 30.66
C PRO A 61 -23.58 -2.81 29.56
N THR A 62 -22.48 -3.34 29.04
CA THR A 62 -21.73 -2.73 27.93
C THR A 62 -22.30 -3.12 26.57
N ALA A 63 -22.82 -2.15 25.83
CA ALA A 63 -23.46 -2.35 24.54
C ALA A 63 -22.56 -3.06 23.50
N CYS A 64 -21.23 -2.91 23.59
CA CYS A 64 -20.31 -3.58 22.67
C CYS A 64 -20.25 -5.10 22.83
N THR A 65 -20.57 -5.65 24.01
CA THR A 65 -20.46 -7.10 24.32
C THR A 65 -21.81 -7.77 24.51
N THR A 66 -22.85 -7.05 24.88
CA THR A 66 -24.18 -7.61 25.12
C THR A 66 -24.88 -7.91 23.79
N PRO A 67 -25.28 -9.17 23.52
CA PRO A 67 -26.08 -9.52 22.34
C PRO A 67 -27.50 -8.95 22.47
N VAL A 68 -28.16 -8.76 21.33
CA VAL A 68 -29.56 -8.36 21.26
C VAL A 68 -30.48 -9.57 21.37
N GLU A 69 -31.55 -9.43 22.16
CA GLU A 69 -32.65 -10.39 22.31
C GLU A 69 -33.99 -9.75 21.92
N GLU A 70 -34.99 -10.57 21.60
CA GLU A 70 -36.32 -10.10 21.21
C GLU A 70 -36.99 -9.31 22.34
N GLY A 71 -37.56 -8.15 22.02
CA GLY A 71 -38.27 -7.30 22.97
C GLY A 71 -37.38 -6.48 23.90
N MET A 72 -36.05 -6.48 23.73
CA MET A 72 -35.16 -5.62 24.54
C MET A 72 -35.53 -4.13 24.42
N VAL A 73 -35.73 -3.48 25.57
CA VAL A 73 -35.88 -2.02 25.68
C VAL A 73 -34.59 -1.45 26.24
N ILE A 74 -33.95 -0.56 25.48
CA ILE A 74 -32.58 -0.07 25.70
C ILE A 74 -32.61 1.46 25.74
N ARG A 75 -32.07 2.05 26.81
CA ARG A 75 -31.84 3.50 26.95
C ARG A 75 -30.34 3.78 26.88
N THR A 76 -29.93 4.65 25.97
CA THR A 76 -28.52 5.04 25.77
C THR A 76 -28.14 6.32 26.50
N GLU A 77 -29.13 7.10 26.92
CA GLU A 77 -28.97 8.39 27.60
C GLU A 77 -29.92 8.49 28.80
N THR A 78 -29.37 8.33 30.00
CA THR A 78 -30.05 8.60 31.28
C THR A 78 -29.07 9.35 32.19
N PRO A 79 -29.53 10.11 33.20
CA PRO A 79 -28.64 10.87 34.09
C PRO A 79 -27.61 9.98 34.81
N ALA A 80 -28.01 8.76 35.18
CA ALA A 80 -27.13 7.76 35.77
C ALA A 80 -26.03 7.28 34.80
N LEU A 81 -26.37 7.05 33.52
CA LEU A 81 -25.40 6.71 32.49
C LEU A 81 -24.42 7.85 32.20
N GLN A 82 -24.89 9.10 32.19
CA GLN A 82 -24.03 10.28 31.98
C GLN A 82 -23.01 10.43 33.11
N SER A 83 -23.46 10.37 34.37
CA SER A 83 -22.58 10.40 35.55
C SER A 83 -21.57 9.23 35.55
N LEU A 84 -22.03 7.99 35.29
CA LEU A 84 -21.13 6.83 35.23
C LEU A 84 -20.09 6.94 34.11
N ARG A 85 -20.45 7.47 32.94
CA ARG A 85 -19.51 7.71 31.83
C ARG A 85 -18.48 8.76 32.21
N LEU A 86 -18.89 9.86 32.83
CA LEU A 86 -17.99 10.93 33.28
C LEU A 86 -16.97 10.41 34.30
N GLU A 87 -17.41 9.70 35.34
CA GLU A 87 -16.50 9.12 36.35
C GLU A 87 -15.53 8.09 35.75
N THR A 88 -16.04 7.21 34.89
CA THR A 88 -15.21 6.22 34.18
C THR A 88 -14.19 6.91 33.27
N PHE A 89 -14.54 8.05 32.68
CA PHE A 89 -13.67 8.82 31.81
C PHE A 89 -12.62 9.61 32.59
N ASN A 90 -12.98 10.17 33.76
CA ASN A 90 -12.03 10.79 34.69
C ASN A 90 -10.96 9.78 35.16
N LEU A 91 -11.33 8.52 35.41
CA LEU A 91 -10.37 7.45 35.69
C LEU A 91 -9.40 7.21 34.52
N LEU A 92 -9.89 7.16 33.27
CA LEU A 92 -9.04 7.02 32.08
C LEU A 92 -8.11 8.22 31.88
N LEU A 93 -8.58 9.42 32.19
CA LEU A 93 -7.79 10.65 32.09
C LEU A 93 -6.77 10.79 33.23
N SER A 94 -6.99 10.21 34.41
CA SER A 94 -6.08 10.33 35.57
C SER A 94 -4.63 9.88 35.30
N GLU A 95 -4.38 9.02 34.31
CA GLU A 95 -3.04 8.62 33.87
C GLU A 95 -2.66 9.15 32.47
N HIS A 96 -3.43 10.10 31.91
CA HIS A 96 -3.19 10.72 30.60
C HIS A 96 -2.63 12.16 30.72
N PRO A 97 -1.76 12.62 29.81
CA PRO A 97 -1.27 14.01 29.75
C PRO A 97 -2.38 14.97 29.30
N LEU A 98 -3.22 15.36 30.25
CA LEU A 98 -4.55 15.93 30.01
C LEU A 98 -4.64 17.45 30.14
N SER A 99 -3.62 18.14 30.69
CA SER A 99 -3.78 19.51 31.23
C SER A 99 -4.37 20.52 30.26
N CYS A 100 -4.16 20.36 28.95
CA CYS A 100 -4.74 21.21 27.91
C CYS A 100 -6.26 21.02 27.71
N LEU A 101 -6.86 19.89 28.13
CA LEU A 101 -8.29 19.60 27.97
C LEU A 101 -9.17 20.49 28.86
N VAL A 102 -8.72 20.73 30.09
CA VAL A 102 -9.44 21.46 31.14
C VAL A 102 -8.87 22.87 31.40
N CYS A 103 -7.82 23.26 30.68
CA CYS A 103 -7.20 24.58 30.85
C CYS A 103 -8.03 25.67 30.15
N PRO A 104 -8.50 26.72 30.87
CA PRO A 104 -9.25 27.83 30.26
C PRO A 104 -8.42 28.59 29.21
N GLU A 105 -7.10 28.67 29.40
CA GLU A 105 -6.16 29.35 28.50
C GLU A 105 -5.79 28.53 27.25
N ASN A 106 -6.39 27.36 27.03
CA ASN A 106 -6.03 26.48 25.90
C ASN A 106 -6.27 27.15 24.52
N GLY A 107 -7.27 28.03 24.41
CA GLY A 107 -7.49 28.86 23.21
C GLY A 107 -6.30 29.77 22.91
N ASN A 108 -5.91 30.59 23.89
CA ASN A 108 -4.77 31.51 23.80
C ASN A 108 -3.44 30.78 23.54
N CYS A 109 -3.25 29.61 24.16
CA CYS A 109 -2.12 28.72 23.87
C CYS A 109 -2.11 28.25 22.41
N THR A 110 -3.27 27.98 21.80
CA THR A 110 -3.35 27.48 20.42
C THR A 110 -2.91 28.53 19.40
N GLU A 111 -3.15 29.81 19.66
CA GLU A 111 -2.71 30.94 18.84
C GLU A 111 -1.21 31.24 19.01
N CYS A 112 -0.71 31.19 20.25
CA CYS A 112 0.68 31.52 20.57
C CYS A 112 1.69 30.38 20.30
N MET A 113 1.28 29.11 20.33
CA MET A 113 2.18 27.94 20.33
C MET A 113 2.50 27.38 18.93
N ILE A 114 3.00 28.23 18.03
CA ILE A 114 3.34 27.80 16.65
C ILE A 114 4.54 26.81 16.64
N THR A 115 5.46 26.89 17.62
CA THR A 115 6.76 26.20 17.57
C THR A 115 6.94 25.02 18.53
N ILE A 116 6.17 24.92 19.63
CA ILE A 116 6.41 23.90 20.68
C ILE A 116 6.00 22.46 20.24
N ARG A 117 5.30 22.30 19.11
CA ARG A 117 4.95 20.97 18.59
C ARG A 117 6.17 20.06 18.41
N LYS A 118 7.36 20.57 18.11
CA LYS A 118 8.59 19.73 17.95
C LYS A 118 9.27 19.33 19.27
N GLY A 119 8.53 19.27 20.38
CA GLY A 119 9.01 18.78 21.67
C GLY A 119 9.41 17.30 21.65
N GLY A 120 10.42 16.93 22.43
CA GLY A 120 10.90 15.54 22.52
C GLY A 120 9.93 14.59 23.24
N VAL A 121 8.99 15.14 24.03
CA VAL A 121 8.03 14.49 24.93
C VAL A 121 6.69 15.22 24.84
N THR A 122 5.57 14.49 24.89
CA THR A 122 4.22 15.07 24.89
C THR A 122 3.80 15.46 26.31
N THR A 123 3.63 16.75 26.59
CA THR A 123 3.24 17.26 27.93
C THR A 123 1.75 17.58 28.06
N GLY A 124 1.02 17.62 26.94
CA GLY A 124 -0.42 17.87 26.87
C GLY A 124 -0.92 17.97 25.43
N CYS A 125 -2.24 18.06 25.24
CA CYS A 125 -2.85 17.97 23.90
C CYS A 125 -2.28 18.98 22.89
N SER A 126 -1.94 20.20 23.28
CA SER A 126 -1.41 21.21 22.36
C SER A 126 0.00 20.88 21.83
N SER A 127 0.73 20.00 22.53
CA SER A 127 2.01 19.40 22.10
C SER A 127 1.84 18.01 21.44
N CYS A 128 0.62 17.44 21.46
CA CYS A 128 0.36 16.10 20.97
C CYS A 128 0.26 16.07 19.44
N PRO A 129 0.93 15.11 18.75
CA PRO A 129 0.79 14.93 17.30
C PRO A 129 -0.65 14.77 16.81
N LYS A 130 -1.51 14.11 17.63
CA LYS A 130 -2.90 13.82 17.30
C LYS A 130 -3.88 14.89 17.78
N ASN A 131 -3.39 16.09 18.12
CA ASN A 131 -4.26 17.21 18.48
C ASN A 131 -5.28 17.49 17.37
N GLN A 132 -6.54 17.72 17.75
CA GLN A 132 -7.70 17.93 16.86
C GLN A 132 -8.08 16.69 16.00
N GLN A 133 -7.38 15.56 16.16
CA GLN A 133 -7.64 14.27 15.47
C GLN A 133 -7.87 13.11 16.46
N CYS A 134 -8.03 13.42 17.75
CA CYS A 134 -8.04 12.45 18.83
C CYS A 134 -9.47 12.11 19.25
N GLU A 135 -9.86 10.83 19.19
CA GLU A 135 -11.18 10.37 19.65
C GLU A 135 -11.39 10.67 21.14
N LEU A 136 -10.31 10.70 21.93
CA LEU A 136 -10.34 11.09 23.34
C LEU A 136 -10.75 12.57 23.50
N GLN A 137 -10.31 13.47 22.63
CA GLN A 137 -10.71 14.89 22.67
C GLN A 137 -12.18 15.06 22.28
N VAL A 138 -12.65 14.32 21.26
CA VAL A 138 -14.06 14.30 20.86
C VAL A 138 -14.94 13.83 22.02
N LEU A 139 -14.51 12.78 22.72
CA LEU A 139 -15.26 12.24 23.85
C LEU A 139 -15.23 13.14 25.09
N ALA A 140 -14.09 13.79 25.40
CA ALA A 140 -14.01 14.80 26.47
C ALA A 140 -15.00 15.94 26.23
N LYS A 141 -15.05 16.46 24.99
CA LYS A 141 -16.01 17.49 24.59
C LYS A 141 -17.46 17.01 24.68
N ARG A 142 -17.75 15.77 24.26
CA ARG A 142 -19.10 15.17 24.32
C ARG A 142 -19.59 14.99 25.76
N LEU A 143 -18.70 14.63 26.69
CA LEU A 143 -19.04 14.40 28.09
C LEU A 143 -19.04 15.67 28.95
N GLY A 144 -18.62 16.82 28.43
CA GLY A 144 -18.57 18.08 29.17
C GLY A 144 -17.53 18.07 30.29
N VAL A 145 -16.32 17.57 30.02
CA VAL A 145 -15.25 17.51 31.03
C VAL A 145 -14.65 18.90 31.23
N GLU A 146 -14.99 19.53 32.36
CA GLU A 146 -14.48 20.85 32.77
C GLU A 146 -13.34 20.77 33.80
N ASP A 147 -13.31 19.73 34.63
CA ASP A 147 -12.31 19.52 35.69
C ASP A 147 -12.08 18.01 35.94
N ILE A 148 -10.95 17.68 36.58
CA ILE A 148 -10.62 16.32 37.05
C ILE A 148 -10.22 16.38 38.52
N HIS A 149 -11.16 15.99 39.37
CA HIS A 149 -11.00 15.93 40.83
C HIS A 149 -10.09 14.79 41.31
N LEU A 150 -9.61 13.93 40.41
CA LEU A 150 -8.71 12.80 40.70
C LEU A 150 -7.23 13.22 40.58
N PRO A 151 -6.34 12.73 41.46
CA PRO A 151 -4.91 13.04 41.37
C PRO A 151 -4.30 12.47 40.08
N VAL A 152 -3.73 13.35 39.24
CA VAL A 152 -3.11 12.96 37.99
C VAL A 152 -1.78 12.26 38.26
N LYS A 153 -1.64 11.03 37.76
CA LYS A 153 -0.44 10.20 37.89
C LYS A 153 0.22 10.00 36.53
N TYR A 154 1.23 10.81 36.24
CA TYR A 154 2.02 10.67 35.01
C TYR A 154 2.89 9.38 35.08
N ARG A 155 2.88 8.58 34.01
CA ARG A 155 3.55 7.26 33.99
C ARG A 155 5.07 7.33 33.77
N SER A 156 5.60 8.45 33.26
CA SER A 156 7.04 8.68 33.05
C SER A 156 7.74 7.63 32.17
N TYR A 157 7.03 7.01 31.23
CA TYR A 157 7.65 6.06 30.31
C TYR A 157 8.54 6.78 29.28
N PRO A 158 9.69 6.20 28.90
CA PRO A 158 10.49 6.72 27.79
C PRO A 158 9.71 6.61 26.47
N VAL A 159 9.84 7.63 25.61
CA VAL A 159 9.26 7.60 24.26
C VAL A 159 10.13 6.71 23.37
N GLU A 160 9.57 5.64 22.82
CA GLU A 160 10.28 4.69 21.98
C GLU A 160 10.29 5.18 20.53
N LYS A 161 11.49 5.40 19.98
CA LYS A 161 11.71 6.00 18.64
C LYS A 161 12.54 5.12 17.69
N PHE A 162 12.88 3.90 18.11
CA PHE A 162 13.76 3.01 17.37
C PHE A 162 13.08 2.26 16.21
N ASP A 163 11.74 2.12 16.24
CA ASP A 163 11.02 1.46 15.15
C ASP A 163 11.03 2.33 13.88
N PRO A 164 11.06 1.78 12.65
CA PRO A 164 11.43 2.59 11.49
C PRO A 164 10.40 3.66 11.08
N PHE A 165 9.10 3.40 11.23
CA PHE A 165 8.03 4.21 10.63
C PHE A 165 7.21 5.07 11.61
N TYR A 166 7.12 4.68 12.88
CA TYR A 166 6.31 5.38 13.88
C TYR A 166 6.99 5.40 15.24
N ASP A 167 6.75 6.49 15.98
CA ASP A 167 7.10 6.63 17.39
C ASP A 167 6.01 6.01 18.28
N ARG A 168 6.39 5.57 19.48
CA ARG A 168 5.48 5.07 20.51
C ARG A 168 5.62 5.85 21.82
N ASP A 169 4.55 6.53 22.22
CA ASP A 169 4.44 7.29 23.46
C ASP A 169 3.33 6.68 24.34
N TYR A 170 3.71 5.69 25.16
CA TYR A 170 2.77 4.97 26.02
C TYR A 170 2.26 5.80 27.21
N ASN A 171 2.80 7.00 27.46
CA ASN A 171 2.19 7.95 28.38
C ASN A 171 0.81 8.40 27.86
N LEU A 172 0.61 8.42 26.53
CA LEU A 172 -0.68 8.77 25.91
C LEU A 172 -1.68 7.60 25.85
N CYS A 173 -1.35 6.42 26.40
CA CYS A 173 -2.09 5.19 26.15
C CYS A 173 -3.23 4.97 27.14
N VAL A 174 -4.47 4.89 26.63
CA VAL A 174 -5.69 4.61 27.42
C VAL A 174 -6.07 3.11 27.45
N LEU A 175 -5.10 2.23 27.16
CA LEU A 175 -5.24 0.75 27.19
C LEU A 175 -6.48 0.20 26.46
N CYS A 176 -6.95 0.88 25.41
CA CYS A 176 -8.16 0.53 24.67
C CYS A 176 -8.12 -0.84 23.96
N GLY A 177 -6.95 -1.48 23.86
CA GLY A 177 -6.77 -2.79 23.23
C GLY A 177 -6.82 -2.82 21.70
N ARG A 178 -7.26 -1.74 21.01
CA ARG A 178 -7.39 -1.74 19.53
C ARG A 178 -6.11 -2.17 18.81
N CYS A 179 -4.94 -1.64 19.18
CA CYS A 179 -3.67 -1.99 18.55
C CYS A 179 -3.31 -3.48 18.71
N VAL A 180 -3.53 -4.05 19.90
CA VAL A 180 -3.37 -5.49 20.20
C VAL A 180 -4.36 -6.31 19.37
N GLN A 181 -5.66 -5.97 19.40
CA GLN A 181 -6.69 -6.67 18.66
C GLN A 181 -6.49 -6.63 17.15
N VAL A 182 -6.00 -5.52 16.58
CA VAL A 182 -5.67 -5.43 15.15
C VAL A 182 -4.50 -6.34 14.80
N CYS A 183 -3.43 -6.31 15.60
CA CYS A 183 -2.24 -7.12 15.38
C CYS A 183 -2.51 -8.63 15.52
N ASP A 184 -3.40 -9.01 16.43
CA ASP A 184 -3.73 -10.40 16.76
C ASP A 184 -4.94 -10.96 15.97
N LYS A 185 -6.03 -10.19 15.81
CA LYS A 185 -7.30 -10.69 15.25
C LYS A 185 -7.53 -10.35 13.77
N LEU A 186 -6.82 -9.35 13.23
CA LEU A 186 -6.85 -9.04 11.80
C LEU A 186 -5.58 -9.55 11.11
N HIS A 187 -4.39 -9.18 11.60
CA HIS A 187 -3.13 -9.59 10.96
C HIS A 187 -2.55 -10.90 11.50
N PHE A 188 -3.01 -11.41 12.66
CA PHE A 188 -2.48 -12.59 13.37
C PHE A 188 -0.94 -12.67 13.35
N LEU A 189 -0.29 -11.55 13.65
CA LEU A 189 1.14 -11.50 13.96
C LEU A 189 1.35 -11.60 15.47
N SER A 190 0.37 -11.11 16.24
CA SER A 190 0.35 -11.11 17.71
C SER A 190 1.61 -10.47 18.35
N THR A 191 2.34 -9.66 17.56
CA THR A 191 3.53 -8.89 17.95
C THR A 191 3.25 -7.97 19.14
N LEU A 192 2.07 -7.35 19.15
CA LEU A 192 1.59 -6.50 20.23
C LEU A 192 0.66 -7.28 21.15
N THR A 193 0.93 -7.21 22.45
CA THR A 193 0.10 -7.80 23.51
C THR A 193 -0.02 -6.85 24.70
N PHE A 194 -0.86 -7.21 25.66
CA PHE A 194 -0.84 -6.58 26.98
C PHE A 194 0.30 -7.16 27.81
N VAL A 195 1.10 -6.28 28.41
CA VAL A 195 2.19 -6.64 29.31
C VAL A 195 1.87 -6.22 30.73
N GLU A 196 2.41 -6.95 31.71
CA GLU A 196 2.21 -6.71 33.14
C GLU A 196 0.72 -6.73 33.56
N ARG A 197 0.41 -6.26 34.78
CA ARG A 197 -0.96 -6.26 35.35
C ARG A 197 -1.18 -5.08 36.29
N GLY A 198 -2.45 -4.72 36.52
CA GLY A 198 -2.81 -3.68 37.48
C GLY A 198 -2.28 -2.30 37.08
N PRO A 199 -1.76 -1.49 38.03
CA PRO A 199 -1.25 -0.13 37.76
C PRO A 199 -0.03 -0.04 36.82
N HIS A 200 0.57 -1.17 36.45
CA HIS A 200 1.70 -1.24 35.52
C HIS A 200 1.31 -1.86 34.16
N ALA A 201 0.02 -2.19 33.96
CA ALA A 201 -0.46 -2.77 32.71
C ALA A 201 -0.13 -1.86 31.51
N GLY A 202 0.58 -2.42 30.54
CA GLY A 202 1.04 -1.72 29.34
C GLY A 202 0.64 -2.44 28.06
N VAL A 203 0.97 -1.84 26.92
CA VAL A 203 1.00 -2.52 25.62
C VAL A 203 2.46 -2.63 25.20
N GLY A 204 2.86 -3.80 24.71
CA GLY A 204 4.24 -4.05 24.31
C GLY A 204 4.39 -5.35 23.55
N THR A 205 5.65 -5.68 23.26
CA THR A 205 6.06 -6.94 22.63
C THR A 205 6.42 -7.97 23.71
N ALA A 206 6.45 -9.25 23.34
CA ALA A 206 7.00 -10.29 24.20
C ALA A 206 8.47 -9.98 24.56
N PHE A 207 8.78 -9.97 25.85
CA PHE A 207 10.11 -9.67 26.41
C PHE A 207 10.68 -8.28 26.06
N GLY A 208 9.84 -7.31 25.67
CA GLY A 208 10.29 -5.93 25.39
C GLY A 208 11.21 -5.79 24.16
N ARG A 209 11.16 -6.75 23.23
CA ARG A 209 11.90 -6.70 21.96
C ARG A 209 11.41 -5.55 21.06
N ASN A 210 12.25 -5.02 20.17
CA ASN A 210 11.77 -4.05 19.18
C ASN A 210 10.80 -4.71 18.16
N HIS A 211 10.06 -3.93 17.38
CA HIS A 211 9.05 -4.48 16.47
C HIS A 211 9.65 -5.34 15.35
N VAL A 212 10.89 -5.07 14.93
CA VAL A 212 11.58 -5.86 13.89
C VAL A 212 11.99 -7.25 14.43
N ASP A 213 12.40 -7.33 15.69
CA ASP A 213 12.73 -8.57 16.41
C ASP A 213 11.50 -9.36 16.84
N ALA A 214 10.38 -8.69 17.05
CA ALA A 214 9.08 -9.27 17.39
C ALA A 214 8.21 -9.59 16.16
N GLY A 215 8.76 -9.51 14.94
CA GLY A 215 8.12 -10.00 13.71
C GLY A 215 7.05 -9.08 13.10
N CYS A 216 7.06 -7.77 13.39
CA CYS A 216 6.10 -6.84 12.80
C CYS A 216 6.29 -6.69 11.28
N SER A 217 5.21 -6.80 10.51
CA SER A 217 5.22 -6.52 9.05
C SER A 217 4.98 -5.03 8.70
N PHE A 218 4.89 -4.16 9.72
CA PHE A 218 4.68 -2.71 9.60
C PHE A 218 3.53 -2.28 8.67
N CYS A 219 2.40 -3.00 8.69
CA CYS A 219 1.17 -2.64 7.95
C CYS A 219 0.51 -1.32 8.39
N GLY A 220 0.94 -0.72 9.51
CA GLY A 220 0.41 0.55 10.04
C GLY A 220 -1.02 0.50 10.61
N ALA A 221 -1.75 -0.61 10.45
CA ALA A 221 -3.14 -0.76 10.86
C ALA A 221 -3.41 -0.46 12.36
N CYS A 222 -2.41 -0.64 13.23
CA CYS A 222 -2.46 -0.28 14.65
C CYS A 222 -2.33 1.25 14.90
N VAL A 223 -1.54 1.95 14.07
CA VAL A 223 -1.37 3.41 14.10
C VAL A 223 -2.68 4.09 13.72
N ASP A 224 -3.31 3.63 12.65
CA ASP A 224 -4.56 4.19 12.11
C ASP A 224 -5.71 4.10 13.11
N ARG A 225 -5.81 2.95 13.80
CA ARG A 225 -6.90 2.63 14.73
C ARG A 225 -6.63 3.07 16.17
N CYS A 226 -5.47 3.66 16.47
CA CYS A 226 -5.15 4.17 17.81
C CYS A 226 -6.01 5.42 18.12
N PRO A 227 -6.85 5.43 19.17
CA PRO A 227 -7.74 6.57 19.45
C PRO A 227 -7.01 7.80 20.01
N THR A 228 -5.75 7.64 20.46
CA THR A 228 -4.89 8.67 21.05
C THR A 228 -3.59 8.85 20.25
N GLY A 229 -2.73 9.78 20.66
CA GLY A 229 -1.41 10.00 20.04
C GLY A 229 -0.34 8.94 20.35
N THR A 230 -0.68 7.83 21.02
CA THR A 230 0.31 6.82 21.45
C THR A 230 1.12 6.24 20.31
N LEU A 231 0.48 5.90 19.19
CA LEU A 231 1.15 5.40 18.01
C LEU A 231 1.10 6.50 16.96
N THR A 232 2.25 7.06 16.58
CA THR A 232 2.28 8.16 15.60
C THR A 232 3.39 7.97 14.58
N GLU A 233 3.00 7.93 13.31
CA GLU A 233 3.90 7.96 12.15
C GLU A 233 4.87 9.14 12.19
N LYS A 234 6.14 8.87 11.88
CA LYS A 234 7.23 9.85 11.94
C LYS A 234 7.11 10.97 10.90
N ALA A 235 6.83 10.62 9.64
CA ALA A 235 6.77 11.57 8.52
C ALA A 235 5.70 12.65 8.72
N ARG A 236 4.45 12.25 9.02
CA ARG A 236 3.32 13.18 9.23
C ARG A 236 3.25 13.85 10.61
N LYS A 237 4.13 13.50 11.55
CA LYS A 237 3.94 13.70 13.01
C LYS A 237 3.52 15.12 13.39
N TRP A 238 4.01 16.13 12.67
CA TRP A 238 3.82 17.53 13.01
C TRP A 238 2.94 18.31 12.02
N GLU A 239 2.44 17.65 10.97
CA GLU A 239 1.66 18.29 9.91
C GLU A 239 0.23 18.65 10.35
N GLY A 240 -0.33 17.92 11.33
CA GLY A 240 -1.66 18.17 11.89
C GLY A 240 -2.81 17.61 11.04
N VAL A 241 -4.01 18.21 11.16
CA VAL A 241 -5.22 17.78 10.42
C VAL A 241 -5.04 18.03 8.92
N ALA A 242 -5.53 17.13 8.07
CA ALA A 242 -5.62 17.35 6.62
C ALA A 242 -6.69 18.39 6.27
N ASP A 243 -6.49 19.11 5.17
CA ASP A 243 -7.48 20.07 4.65
C ASP A 243 -8.56 19.33 3.82
N ASN A 244 -8.16 18.26 3.13
CA ASN A 244 -9.03 17.33 2.38
C ASN A 244 -8.40 15.94 2.22
N GLU A 245 -9.21 14.96 1.79
CA GLU A 245 -8.76 13.62 1.42
C GLU A 245 -9.16 13.30 -0.03
N ILE A 246 -8.31 12.59 -0.77
CA ILE A 246 -8.51 12.23 -2.18
C ILE A 246 -8.20 10.74 -2.35
N GLU A 247 -9.18 9.96 -2.82
CA GLU A 247 -8.98 8.54 -3.13
C GLU A 247 -8.26 8.38 -4.48
N THR A 248 -7.30 7.46 -4.57
CA THR A 248 -6.50 7.17 -5.76
C THR A 248 -5.90 5.76 -5.66
N THR A 249 -5.20 5.32 -6.71
CA THR A 249 -4.57 3.99 -6.76
C THR A 249 -3.09 4.06 -6.37
N CYS A 250 -2.62 3.13 -5.54
CA CYS A 250 -1.21 2.98 -5.19
C CYS A 250 -0.43 2.24 -6.31
N PRO A 251 0.57 2.86 -6.98
CA PRO A 251 1.29 2.25 -8.09
C PRO A 251 2.54 1.45 -7.67
N TYR A 252 2.83 1.31 -6.38
CA TYR A 252 4.10 0.73 -5.90
C TYR A 252 4.23 -0.79 -6.05
N CYS A 253 3.15 -1.50 -6.37
CA CYS A 253 3.19 -2.91 -6.77
C CYS A 253 1.95 -3.25 -7.60
N ALA A 254 2.00 -4.37 -8.33
CA ALA A 254 0.94 -4.79 -9.24
C ALA A 254 -0.44 -5.03 -8.62
N ALA A 255 -0.59 -4.99 -7.29
CA ALA A 255 -1.91 -5.13 -6.64
C ALA A 255 -2.86 -3.95 -6.96
N GLY A 256 -2.35 -2.73 -7.10
CA GLY A 256 -3.17 -1.54 -7.34
C GLY A 256 -4.16 -1.23 -6.20
N CYS A 257 -3.70 -1.28 -4.94
CA CYS A 257 -4.52 -1.02 -3.76
C CYS A 257 -5.14 0.38 -3.78
N SER A 258 -6.40 0.52 -3.34
CA SER A 258 -7.01 1.84 -3.14
C SER A 258 -6.44 2.52 -1.88
N ILE A 259 -6.07 3.79 -2.01
CA ILE A 259 -5.54 4.65 -0.95
C ILE A 259 -6.24 6.00 -0.92
N ARG A 260 -6.47 6.55 0.28
CA ARG A 260 -6.87 7.94 0.47
C ARG A 260 -5.66 8.77 0.87
N LEU A 261 -5.29 9.70 0.01
CA LEU A 261 -4.23 10.68 0.26
C LEU A 261 -4.77 11.79 1.14
N GLN A 262 -4.07 12.07 2.22
CA GLN A 262 -4.37 13.19 3.11
C GLN A 262 -3.55 14.39 2.65
N VAL A 263 -4.23 15.44 2.21
CA VAL A 263 -3.61 16.64 1.63
C VAL A 263 -3.71 17.81 2.61
N ARG A 264 -2.64 18.59 2.72
CA ARG A 264 -2.63 19.83 3.50
C ARG A 264 -1.72 20.87 2.84
N LYS A 265 -2.19 22.11 2.70
CA LYS A 265 -1.44 23.24 2.09
C LYS A 265 -0.80 22.89 0.72
N GLY A 266 -1.48 22.09 -0.09
CA GLY A 266 -0.98 21.63 -1.39
C GLY A 266 0.11 20.56 -1.33
N MET A 267 0.34 19.92 -0.18
CA MET A 267 1.27 18.80 -0.02
C MET A 267 0.54 17.53 0.43
N VAL A 268 0.99 16.35 0.00
CA VAL A 268 0.50 15.05 0.50
C VAL A 268 1.19 14.77 1.84
N ILE A 269 0.46 14.88 2.95
CA ILE A 269 1.01 14.70 4.30
C ILE A 269 0.98 13.25 4.79
N GLY A 270 0.23 12.37 4.12
CA GLY A 270 0.19 10.94 4.44
C GLY A 270 -0.86 10.20 3.61
N SER A 271 -0.95 8.89 3.82
CA SER A 271 -1.91 8.01 3.16
C SER A 271 -2.61 7.08 4.16
N LEU A 272 -3.87 6.79 3.88
CA LEU A 272 -4.71 5.83 4.61
C LEU A 272 -5.29 4.80 3.61
N PRO A 273 -5.79 3.64 4.09
CA PRO A 273 -6.55 2.74 3.23
C PRO A 273 -7.75 3.44 2.58
N GLY A 274 -7.99 3.13 1.31
CA GLY A 274 -9.16 3.57 0.56
C GLY A 274 -10.46 2.91 1.03
N GLU A 275 -11.58 3.40 0.51
CA GLU A 275 -12.91 2.88 0.81
C GLU A 275 -13.27 1.66 -0.05
N ASP A 276 -12.75 1.56 -1.29
CA ASP A 276 -12.91 0.39 -2.14
C ASP A 276 -12.26 -0.88 -1.51
N PRO A 277 -13.05 -1.88 -1.09
CA PRO A 277 -12.52 -3.09 -0.48
C PRO A 277 -12.01 -4.12 -1.49
N ALA A 278 -12.23 -3.92 -2.80
CA ALA A 278 -12.03 -4.93 -3.83
C ALA A 278 -10.65 -5.59 -3.78
N ILE A 279 -9.59 -4.79 -3.62
CA ILE A 279 -8.20 -5.26 -3.56
C ILE A 279 -7.79 -5.55 -2.11
N ASN A 280 -7.80 -4.51 -1.27
CA ASN A 280 -7.02 -4.48 -0.03
C ASN A 280 -7.86 -4.45 1.27
N ALA A 281 -9.19 -4.54 1.17
CA ALA A 281 -10.11 -4.69 2.31
C ALA A 281 -9.86 -3.73 3.51
N GLY A 282 -9.49 -2.48 3.24
CA GLY A 282 -9.19 -1.49 4.29
C GLY A 282 -7.85 -1.69 5.03
N ASN A 283 -6.89 -2.38 4.40
CA ASN A 283 -5.51 -2.57 4.85
C ASN A 283 -4.51 -2.00 3.84
N LEU A 284 -3.25 -1.79 4.24
CA LEU A 284 -2.16 -1.39 3.34
C LEU A 284 -0.85 -2.07 3.72
N CYS A 285 0.05 -2.15 2.73
CA CYS A 285 1.45 -2.49 2.94
C CYS A 285 2.25 -1.30 3.48
N VAL A 286 3.46 -1.57 3.96
CA VAL A 286 4.38 -0.55 4.48
C VAL A 286 4.66 0.57 3.46
N HIS A 287 4.77 0.23 2.17
CA HIS A 287 5.02 1.17 1.06
C HIS A 287 3.85 2.13 0.85
N GLY A 288 2.64 1.58 0.65
CA GLY A 288 1.43 2.37 0.43
C GLY A 288 1.00 3.18 1.66
N ARG A 289 1.37 2.74 2.87
CA ARG A 289 1.00 3.41 4.13
C ARG A 289 2.01 4.48 4.57
N PHE A 290 3.31 4.25 4.45
CA PHE A 290 4.34 5.16 5.00
C PHE A 290 5.29 5.74 3.94
N GLY A 291 5.35 5.17 2.74
CA GLY A 291 6.27 5.63 1.69
C GLY A 291 5.78 6.85 0.92
N VAL A 292 4.47 7.05 0.79
CA VAL A 292 3.90 8.04 -0.16
C VAL A 292 4.34 9.47 0.15
N SER A 293 4.20 9.93 1.39
CA SER A 293 4.56 11.30 1.78
C SER A 293 6.06 11.59 1.65
N GLU A 294 6.93 10.63 2.00
CA GLU A 294 8.39 10.79 1.86
C GLU A 294 8.85 10.78 0.39
N VAL A 295 8.21 9.99 -0.48
CA VAL A 295 8.51 9.93 -1.93
C VAL A 295 8.04 11.18 -2.65
N VAL A 296 6.78 11.61 -2.44
CA VAL A 296 6.17 12.76 -3.12
C VAL A 296 6.92 14.04 -2.77
N ASN A 297 7.16 14.28 -1.48
CA ASN A 297 7.80 15.51 -0.99
C ASN A 297 9.34 15.40 -0.87
N HIS A 298 9.98 14.43 -1.53
CA HIS A 298 11.41 14.18 -1.37
C HIS A 298 12.27 15.38 -1.81
N VAL A 299 13.32 15.71 -1.05
CA VAL A 299 14.20 16.87 -1.33
C VAL A 299 14.95 16.79 -2.67
N THR A 300 15.01 15.61 -3.30
CA THR A 300 15.66 15.39 -4.61
C THR A 300 14.68 15.38 -5.78
N ARG A 301 13.44 15.86 -5.60
CA ARG A 301 12.47 16.04 -6.69
C ARG A 301 13.00 17.08 -7.69
N MET A 302 12.96 16.77 -8.99
CA MET A 302 13.33 17.72 -10.03
C MET A 302 12.19 18.74 -10.22
N GLN A 303 12.52 20.03 -10.15
CA GLN A 303 11.52 21.11 -10.23
C GLN A 303 11.61 21.93 -11.52
N LYS A 304 12.73 21.90 -12.23
CA LYS A 304 12.96 22.67 -13.47
C LYS A 304 13.77 21.84 -14.47
N PRO A 305 13.61 22.07 -15.78
CA PRO A 305 14.49 21.50 -16.78
C PRO A 305 15.93 21.98 -16.61
N TRP A 306 16.88 21.17 -17.04
CA TRP A 306 18.31 21.46 -16.94
C TRP A 306 19.13 20.73 -18.00
N GLN A 307 20.30 21.27 -18.30
CA GLN A 307 21.28 20.68 -19.22
C GLN A 307 22.71 20.81 -18.67
N TRP A 308 23.63 20.02 -19.22
CA TRP A 308 25.07 20.23 -19.03
C TRP A 308 25.68 21.03 -20.16
N ILE A 309 26.45 22.06 -19.79
CA ILE A 309 27.29 22.87 -20.67
C ILE A 309 28.65 22.98 -19.98
N ASP A 310 29.75 22.70 -20.68
CA ASP A 310 31.14 22.82 -20.19
C ASP A 310 31.37 22.23 -18.78
N ASN A 311 30.88 21.00 -18.54
CA ASN A 311 30.92 20.30 -17.25
C ASN A 311 30.27 21.04 -16.07
N HIS A 312 29.31 21.92 -16.35
CA HIS A 312 28.43 22.56 -15.35
C HIS A 312 26.96 22.34 -15.70
N ARG A 313 26.12 22.13 -14.68
CA ARG A 313 24.67 21.97 -14.83
C ARG A 313 23.98 23.33 -14.73
N PHE A 314 23.21 23.67 -15.75
CA PHE A 314 22.41 24.90 -15.80
C PHE A 314 20.91 24.57 -15.83
N GLU A 315 20.10 25.37 -15.14
CA GLU A 315 18.65 25.38 -15.34
C GLU A 315 18.32 25.90 -16.76
N SER A 316 17.21 25.49 -17.35
CA SER A 316 16.82 25.91 -18.71
C SER A 316 15.30 26.03 -18.84
N SER A 317 14.85 26.79 -19.83
CA SER A 317 13.42 26.87 -20.16
C SER A 317 12.92 25.57 -20.81
N TRP A 318 11.60 25.36 -20.78
CA TRP A 318 10.98 24.27 -21.55
C TRP A 318 11.17 24.45 -23.06
N GLU A 319 11.18 25.67 -23.58
CA GLU A 319 11.34 25.94 -25.01
C GLU A 319 12.74 25.51 -25.52
N GLU A 320 13.80 25.92 -24.82
CA GLU A 320 15.19 25.58 -25.17
C GLU A 320 15.47 24.07 -25.03
N ILE A 321 15.03 23.47 -23.92
CA ILE A 321 15.34 22.06 -23.63
C ILE A 321 14.60 21.10 -24.57
N ILE A 322 13.36 21.44 -24.96
CA ILE A 322 12.57 20.66 -25.91
C ILE A 322 13.16 20.80 -27.32
N ALA A 323 13.59 21.99 -27.73
CA ALA A 323 14.29 22.18 -28.99
C ALA A 323 15.62 21.39 -29.05
N GLN A 324 16.37 21.34 -27.95
CA GLN A 324 17.60 20.55 -27.84
C GLN A 324 17.32 19.03 -27.89
N ALA A 325 16.30 18.56 -27.16
CA ALA A 325 15.87 17.16 -27.16
C ALA A 325 15.40 16.71 -28.55
N ALA A 326 14.48 17.45 -29.15
CA ALA A 326 13.94 17.21 -30.49
C ALA A 326 15.06 17.24 -31.54
N GLY A 327 15.93 18.26 -31.53
CA GLY A 327 17.04 18.36 -32.47
C GLY A 327 18.05 17.20 -32.36
N ARG A 328 18.32 16.70 -31.14
CA ARG A 328 19.20 15.54 -30.93
C ARG A 328 18.57 14.23 -31.40
N LEU A 329 17.28 14.03 -31.15
CA LEU A 329 16.53 12.86 -31.61
C LEU A 329 16.37 12.86 -33.13
N SER A 330 16.02 13.99 -33.76
CA SER A 330 15.87 14.11 -35.22
C SER A 330 17.18 13.95 -35.99
N ALA A 331 18.33 14.26 -35.38
CA ALA A 331 19.64 14.14 -36.00
C ALA A 331 20.27 12.74 -35.86
N CYS A 332 19.66 11.84 -35.06
CA CYS A 332 20.17 10.50 -34.82
C CYS A 332 19.46 9.48 -35.73
N ALA A 333 20.19 8.49 -36.23
CA ALA A 333 19.60 7.37 -36.98
C ALA A 333 18.84 6.44 -36.03
N SER A 334 17.68 5.91 -36.46
CA SER A 334 16.80 5.11 -35.60
C SER A 334 17.49 3.88 -34.98
N ASP A 335 18.40 3.22 -35.69
CA ASP A 335 19.21 2.09 -35.20
C ASP A 335 20.25 2.47 -34.12
N ARG A 336 20.42 3.78 -33.87
CA ARG A 336 21.31 4.35 -32.86
C ARG A 336 20.57 5.04 -31.71
N VAL A 337 19.23 5.05 -31.73
CA VAL A 337 18.37 5.59 -30.66
C VAL A 337 17.80 4.45 -29.81
N VAL A 338 17.85 4.58 -28.49
CA VAL A 338 17.11 3.72 -27.56
C VAL A 338 16.15 4.57 -26.73
N VAL A 339 14.87 4.17 -26.70
CA VAL A 339 13.89 4.72 -25.74
C VAL A 339 13.70 3.69 -24.64
N GLN A 340 13.96 4.05 -23.39
CA GLN A 340 13.71 3.22 -22.20
C GLN A 340 12.54 3.81 -21.42
N VAL A 341 11.52 3.01 -21.11
CA VAL A 341 10.29 3.50 -20.44
C VAL A 341 10.01 2.69 -19.19
N SER A 342 9.73 3.36 -18.07
CA SER A 342 9.42 2.68 -16.81
C SER A 342 8.04 2.05 -16.81
N THR A 343 7.95 0.83 -16.30
CA THR A 343 6.70 0.13 -15.98
C THR A 343 5.96 0.73 -14.77
N SER A 344 6.47 1.81 -14.16
CA SER A 344 5.80 2.57 -13.09
C SER A 344 4.82 3.63 -13.60
N LEU A 345 4.84 3.94 -14.90
CA LEU A 345 4.04 5.02 -15.49
C LEU A 345 2.57 4.61 -15.68
N PRO A 346 1.61 5.56 -15.63
CA PRO A 346 0.22 5.35 -16.05
C PRO A 346 0.07 4.85 -17.50
N ASP A 347 -1.05 4.19 -17.78
CA ASP A 347 -1.37 3.59 -19.09
C ASP A 347 -1.34 4.63 -20.22
N GLU A 348 -1.78 5.86 -19.98
CA GLU A 348 -1.80 6.94 -20.97
C GLU A 348 -0.38 7.49 -21.26
N ASP A 349 0.47 7.59 -20.24
CA ASP A 349 1.88 7.97 -20.39
C ASP A 349 2.66 6.88 -21.17
N LEU A 350 2.41 5.61 -20.85
CA LEU A 350 2.96 4.44 -21.54
C LEU A 350 2.52 4.40 -23.01
N TYR A 351 1.24 4.67 -23.30
CA TYR A 351 0.72 4.73 -24.65
C TYR A 351 1.39 5.83 -25.48
N VAL A 352 1.47 7.06 -24.95
CA VAL A 352 2.11 8.19 -25.67
C VAL A 352 3.60 7.95 -25.87
N ALA A 353 4.31 7.37 -24.90
CA ALA A 353 5.72 6.98 -25.06
C ALA A 353 5.91 5.92 -26.16
N GLY A 354 5.10 4.86 -26.17
CA GLY A 354 5.15 3.82 -27.20
C GLY A 354 4.75 4.32 -28.59
N LYS A 355 3.76 5.23 -28.66
CA LYS A 355 3.36 5.91 -29.91
C LYS A 355 4.52 6.74 -30.46
N PHE A 356 5.15 7.56 -29.62
CA PHE A 356 6.30 8.38 -30.00
C PHE A 356 7.48 7.54 -30.51
N ALA A 357 7.84 6.48 -29.80
CA ALA A 357 8.91 5.56 -30.21
C ALA A 357 8.66 4.97 -31.61
N ARG A 358 7.45 4.45 -31.87
CA ARG A 358 7.12 3.80 -33.17
C ARG A 358 6.89 4.79 -34.32
N GLU A 359 6.07 5.82 -34.09
CA GLU A 359 5.54 6.68 -35.15
C GLU A 359 6.46 7.85 -35.49
N VAL A 360 7.32 8.28 -34.55
CA VAL A 360 8.22 9.44 -34.74
C VAL A 360 9.68 9.03 -34.80
N LEU A 361 10.13 8.13 -33.91
CA LEU A 361 11.53 7.67 -33.89
C LEU A 361 11.78 6.41 -34.72
N HIS A 362 10.72 5.67 -35.06
CA HIS A 362 10.78 4.37 -35.74
C HIS A 362 11.63 3.32 -35.01
N VAL A 363 11.53 3.30 -33.67
CA VAL A 363 12.21 2.35 -32.78
C VAL A 363 11.21 1.61 -31.87
N SER A 364 11.63 0.46 -31.36
CA SER A 364 11.00 -0.15 -30.18
C SER A 364 11.36 0.64 -28.92
N SER A 365 10.39 0.86 -28.03
CA SER A 365 10.66 1.22 -26.64
C SER A 365 10.99 -0.02 -25.81
N ASN A 366 12.01 0.09 -24.95
CA ASN A 366 12.58 -0.97 -24.14
C ASN A 366 12.17 -0.83 -22.65
N MET A 367 11.95 -1.96 -21.99
CA MET A 367 11.75 -1.98 -20.52
C MET A 367 13.09 -1.94 -19.79
N PRO A 368 13.09 -1.52 -18.50
CA PRO A 368 14.17 -1.86 -17.57
C PRO A 368 14.31 -3.38 -17.34
N ASP A 369 15.44 -3.73 -16.74
CA ASP A 369 16.17 -4.99 -16.87
C ASP A 369 15.56 -6.22 -16.19
N GLU A 370 14.52 -5.98 -15.41
CA GLU A 370 14.03 -6.89 -14.38
C GLU A 370 12.88 -7.80 -14.85
N VAL A 371 12.43 -7.62 -16.10
CA VAL A 371 11.21 -8.25 -16.62
C VAL A 371 11.51 -9.21 -17.78
N LYS A 372 12.36 -10.21 -17.54
CA LYS A 372 12.82 -11.18 -18.56
C LYS A 372 11.72 -12.10 -19.11
N TYR A 373 10.52 -12.09 -18.53
CA TYR A 373 9.46 -13.08 -18.66
C TYR A 373 8.16 -12.55 -19.33
N ILE A 374 8.23 -11.40 -20.01
CA ILE A 374 7.07 -10.72 -20.66
C ILE A 374 6.36 -11.63 -21.67
N SER A 375 7.12 -12.37 -22.49
CA SER A 375 6.59 -13.28 -23.51
C SER A 375 5.70 -14.35 -22.87
N SER A 376 6.20 -15.01 -21.82
CA SER A 376 5.50 -16.03 -21.04
C SER A 376 4.30 -15.46 -20.26
N LEU A 377 4.41 -14.23 -19.74
CA LEU A 377 3.29 -13.55 -19.04
C LEU A 377 2.03 -13.43 -19.91
N ARG A 378 2.16 -13.28 -21.24
CA ARG A 378 0.99 -13.22 -22.15
C ARG A 378 0.11 -14.48 -22.07
N HIS A 379 0.68 -15.63 -21.73
CA HIS A 379 -0.09 -16.86 -21.52
C HIS A 379 -0.87 -16.85 -20.20
N LEU A 380 -0.35 -16.18 -19.17
CA LEU A 380 -1.01 -16.03 -17.86
C LEU A 380 -2.09 -14.95 -17.86
N ILE A 381 -2.01 -13.92 -18.72
CA ILE A 381 -3.05 -12.90 -18.90
C ILE A 381 -4.41 -13.56 -19.23
N ASN A 382 -4.44 -14.58 -20.08
CA ASN A 382 -5.66 -15.33 -20.43
C ASN A 382 -6.19 -16.24 -19.30
N GLN A 383 -5.43 -16.37 -18.21
CA GLN A 383 -5.74 -17.21 -17.04
C GLN A 383 -5.85 -16.34 -15.77
N ALA A 384 -5.91 -15.01 -15.92
CA ALA A 384 -5.90 -14.07 -14.82
C ALA A 384 -7.11 -14.29 -13.88
N GLY A 385 -6.82 -14.58 -12.62
CA GLY A 385 -7.80 -14.58 -11.55
C GLY A 385 -8.05 -13.17 -11.00
N THR A 386 -9.11 -13.02 -10.20
CA THR A 386 -9.42 -11.75 -9.52
C THR A 386 -9.23 -11.87 -8.02
N PHE A 387 -9.10 -10.76 -7.31
CA PHE A 387 -9.09 -10.80 -5.83
C PHE A 387 -10.45 -11.23 -5.25
N GLU A 388 -11.52 -11.18 -6.05
CA GLU A 388 -12.80 -11.77 -5.71
C GLU A 388 -12.80 -13.30 -5.87
N SER A 389 -12.26 -13.84 -6.96
CA SER A 389 -12.14 -15.30 -7.14
C SER A 389 -11.18 -15.91 -6.12
N LEU A 390 -10.14 -15.16 -5.72
CA LEU A 390 -9.28 -15.54 -4.58
C LEU A 390 -10.09 -15.77 -3.30
N ARG A 391 -10.99 -14.84 -2.93
CA ARG A 391 -11.83 -14.94 -1.72
C ARG A 391 -12.85 -16.09 -1.77
N GLN A 392 -13.12 -16.62 -2.96
CA GLN A 392 -14.03 -17.76 -3.20
C GLN A 392 -13.30 -19.10 -3.36
N ALA A 393 -11.96 -19.10 -3.32
CA ALA A 393 -11.14 -20.28 -3.56
C ALA A 393 -11.25 -21.32 -2.43
N ASP A 394 -11.32 -22.59 -2.80
CA ASP A 394 -11.25 -23.75 -1.88
C ASP A 394 -9.83 -24.32 -1.76
N CYS A 395 -8.95 -24.03 -2.72
CA CYS A 395 -7.51 -24.33 -2.67
C CYS A 395 -6.68 -23.16 -3.23
N VAL A 396 -5.64 -22.73 -2.49
CA VAL A 396 -4.73 -21.66 -2.93
C VAL A 396 -3.28 -22.09 -2.76
N ILE A 397 -2.49 -21.93 -3.83
CA ILE A 397 -1.06 -22.19 -3.87
C ILE A 397 -0.27 -20.90 -4.10
N GLY A 398 0.59 -20.55 -3.15
CA GLY A 398 1.55 -19.44 -3.28
C GLY A 398 2.91 -19.96 -3.76
N VAL A 399 3.43 -19.42 -4.87
CA VAL A 399 4.74 -19.77 -5.43
C VAL A 399 5.67 -18.56 -5.33
N GLY A 400 6.76 -18.70 -4.58
CA GLY A 400 7.73 -17.61 -4.39
C GLY A 400 7.12 -16.33 -3.79
N LEU A 401 6.16 -16.51 -2.87
CA LEU A 401 5.40 -15.43 -2.27
C LEU A 401 5.98 -15.05 -0.89
N ASP A 402 6.48 -13.83 -0.75
CA ASP A 402 6.75 -13.22 0.57
C ASP A 402 5.64 -12.21 0.89
N THR A 403 4.77 -12.55 1.83
CA THR A 403 3.66 -11.68 2.24
C THR A 403 4.11 -10.58 3.21
N ARG A 404 5.35 -10.60 3.71
CA ARG A 404 5.83 -9.59 4.66
C ARG A 404 6.05 -8.26 3.93
N TYR A 405 5.88 -7.16 4.66
CA TYR A 405 6.19 -5.79 4.21
C TYR A 405 5.43 -5.36 2.94
N SER A 406 5.93 -5.70 1.74
CA SER A 406 5.39 -5.33 0.42
C SER A 406 3.96 -5.79 0.19
N LEU A 407 3.63 -6.98 0.67
CA LEU A 407 2.34 -7.64 0.46
C LEU A 407 1.61 -7.93 1.79
N SER A 408 1.86 -7.14 2.86
CA SER A 408 1.25 -7.41 4.17
C SER A 408 -0.27 -7.17 4.26
N TRP A 409 -0.86 -6.61 3.21
CA TRP A 409 -2.31 -6.61 3.00
C TRP A 409 -2.83 -8.01 2.62
N LEU A 410 -2.02 -8.83 1.93
CA LEU A 410 -2.34 -10.20 1.52
C LEU A 410 -2.24 -11.19 2.69
N GLU A 411 -1.45 -10.89 3.74
CA GLU A 411 -1.45 -11.63 5.01
C GLU A 411 -2.85 -11.70 5.65
N TYR A 412 -3.67 -10.65 5.46
CA TYR A 412 -5.04 -10.61 5.95
C TYR A 412 -5.95 -11.55 5.15
N GLU A 413 -5.91 -11.47 3.81
CA GLU A 413 -6.73 -12.29 2.92
C GLU A 413 -6.46 -13.79 3.10
N PHE A 414 -5.19 -14.22 3.11
CA PHE A 414 -4.83 -15.63 3.34
C PHE A 414 -5.37 -16.16 4.69
N LYS A 415 -5.42 -15.32 5.72
CA LYS A 415 -5.93 -15.74 7.04
C LYS A 415 -7.45 -15.75 7.09
N MET A 416 -8.13 -14.92 6.31
CA MET A 416 -9.58 -15.05 6.10
C MET A 416 -9.94 -16.30 5.30
N LEU A 417 -9.18 -16.63 4.26
CA LEU A 417 -9.27 -17.90 3.55
C LEU A 417 -9.09 -19.10 4.50
N LYS A 418 -8.03 -19.09 5.30
CA LYS A 418 -7.78 -20.17 6.27
C LYS A 418 -8.92 -20.34 7.27
N LYS A 419 -9.49 -19.23 7.74
CA LYS A 419 -10.64 -19.21 8.66
C LYS A 419 -11.93 -19.73 8.00
N ASN A 420 -12.08 -19.55 6.70
CA ASN A 420 -13.21 -20.04 5.90
C ASN A 420 -13.07 -21.52 5.48
N GLY A 421 -11.92 -22.15 5.77
CA GLY A 421 -11.67 -23.56 5.48
C GLY A 421 -10.94 -23.84 4.16
N THR A 422 -10.50 -22.81 3.44
CA THR A 422 -9.65 -22.94 2.25
C THR A 422 -8.36 -23.69 2.57
N PHE A 423 -7.97 -24.63 1.70
CA PHE A 423 -6.72 -25.35 1.79
C PHE A 423 -5.57 -24.49 1.25
N LEU A 424 -4.52 -24.28 2.05
CA LEU A 424 -3.44 -23.35 1.73
C LEU A 424 -2.11 -24.07 1.53
N ILE A 425 -1.41 -23.73 0.45
CA ILE A 425 -0.13 -24.33 0.06
C ILE A 425 0.89 -23.20 -0.14
N SER A 426 2.10 -23.34 0.38
CA SER A 426 3.24 -22.48 0.04
C SER A 426 4.38 -23.28 -0.57
N ILE A 427 4.90 -22.80 -1.69
CA ILE A 427 6.17 -23.23 -2.29
C ILE A 427 7.16 -22.07 -2.10
N ASN A 428 8.17 -22.28 -1.26
CA ASN A 428 9.14 -21.24 -0.87
C ASN A 428 10.50 -21.88 -0.57
N THR A 429 11.58 -21.09 -0.67
CA THR A 429 12.95 -21.56 -0.35
C THR A 429 13.29 -21.50 1.14
N SER A 430 12.40 -20.95 1.96
CA SER A 430 12.57 -20.81 3.41
C SER A 430 11.21 -20.62 4.11
N HIS A 431 11.12 -21.00 5.38
CA HIS A 431 9.95 -20.69 6.21
C HIS A 431 9.89 -19.18 6.51
N ARG A 432 8.79 -18.53 6.14
CA ARG A 432 8.48 -17.12 6.45
C ARG A 432 7.20 -17.06 7.32
N SER A 433 6.56 -15.89 7.38
CA SER A 433 5.36 -15.68 8.20
C SER A 433 4.14 -16.47 7.71
N LEU A 434 4.01 -16.70 6.39
CA LEU A 434 2.85 -17.37 5.81
C LEU A 434 2.87 -18.88 6.12
N GLU A 435 4.05 -19.48 6.07
CA GLU A 435 4.30 -20.91 6.24
C GLU A 435 3.94 -21.45 7.65
N GLN A 436 3.63 -20.57 8.61
CA GLN A 436 3.09 -20.94 9.92
C GLN A 436 1.60 -21.32 9.88
N PHE A 437 0.89 -20.99 8.80
CA PHE A 437 -0.57 -21.09 8.69
C PHE A 437 -1.06 -21.91 7.48
N VAL A 438 -0.13 -22.36 6.62
CA VAL A 438 -0.44 -23.23 5.46
C VAL A 438 -0.68 -24.68 5.90
N ASP A 439 -1.45 -25.42 5.11
CA ASP A 439 -1.64 -26.87 5.28
C ASP A 439 -0.45 -27.66 4.76
N VAL A 440 0.15 -27.21 3.65
CA VAL A 440 1.32 -27.85 3.05
C VAL A 440 2.38 -26.80 2.74
N PHE A 441 3.60 -27.05 3.20
CA PHE A 441 4.79 -26.34 2.78
C PHE A 441 5.66 -27.26 1.91
N VAL A 442 6.04 -26.79 0.73
CA VAL A 442 7.02 -27.45 -0.13
C VAL A 442 8.27 -26.58 -0.19
N ASN A 443 9.39 -27.11 0.29
CA ASN A 443 10.65 -26.40 0.29
C ASN A 443 11.32 -26.48 -1.09
N ALA A 444 11.51 -25.32 -1.73
CA ALA A 444 12.14 -25.19 -3.04
C ALA A 444 13.65 -24.87 -2.97
N SER A 445 14.31 -25.00 -1.81
CA SER A 445 15.72 -24.59 -1.63
C SER A 445 16.75 -25.41 -2.41
N GLU A 446 16.45 -26.67 -2.75
CA GLU A 446 17.38 -27.57 -3.44
C GLU A 446 17.09 -27.65 -4.95
N GLU A 447 15.83 -27.96 -5.32
CA GLU A 447 15.39 -28.15 -6.71
C GLU A 447 15.00 -26.84 -7.41
N GLY A 448 14.87 -25.74 -6.66
CA GLY A 448 14.34 -24.47 -7.14
C GLY A 448 12.82 -24.52 -7.39
N PHE A 449 12.22 -23.34 -7.61
CA PHE A 449 10.80 -23.24 -7.95
C PHE A 449 10.46 -23.98 -9.26
N GLU A 450 11.39 -23.98 -10.22
CA GLU A 450 11.25 -24.63 -11.52
C GLU A 450 11.18 -26.16 -11.39
N GLY A 451 12.07 -26.78 -10.60
CA GLY A 451 12.08 -28.22 -10.35
C GLY A 451 10.78 -28.66 -9.67
N VAL A 452 10.43 -28.05 -8.54
CA VAL A 452 9.19 -28.37 -7.82
C VAL A 452 7.94 -28.22 -8.71
N THR A 453 7.86 -27.19 -9.55
CA THR A 453 6.71 -27.00 -10.47
C THR A 453 6.70 -28.04 -11.60
N SER A 454 7.87 -28.47 -12.07
CA SER A 454 8.00 -29.58 -13.03
C SER A 454 7.51 -30.90 -12.44
N ASP A 455 7.91 -31.20 -11.20
CA ASP A 455 7.55 -32.45 -10.51
C ASP A 455 6.04 -32.50 -10.21
N LEU A 456 5.45 -31.39 -9.77
CA LEU A 456 3.99 -31.26 -9.62
C LEU A 456 3.24 -31.57 -10.92
N LEU A 457 3.75 -31.05 -12.05
CA LEU A 457 3.20 -31.34 -13.38
C LEU A 457 3.36 -32.81 -13.76
N GLU A 458 4.51 -33.43 -13.48
CA GLU A 458 4.77 -34.83 -13.79
C GLU A 458 3.86 -35.78 -12.98
N THR A 459 3.77 -35.58 -11.66
CA THR A 459 2.88 -36.34 -10.77
C THR A 459 1.41 -36.18 -11.20
N LEU A 460 0.97 -34.95 -11.52
CA LEU A 460 -0.39 -34.67 -12.02
C LEU A 460 -0.68 -35.39 -13.35
N ASN A 461 0.31 -35.47 -14.25
CA ASN A 461 0.17 -36.16 -15.53
C ASN A 461 0.09 -37.69 -15.37
N LYS A 462 0.94 -38.26 -14.52
CA LYS A 462 1.00 -39.71 -14.29
C LYS A 462 -0.16 -40.23 -13.41
N LYS A 463 -0.83 -39.34 -12.66
CA LYS A 463 -1.83 -39.68 -11.63
C LYS A 463 -1.29 -40.64 -10.57
N GLU A 464 0.00 -40.51 -10.27
CA GLU A 464 0.67 -41.33 -9.26
C GLU A 464 0.10 -41.03 -7.87
N LYS A 465 -0.16 -42.11 -7.12
CA LYS A 465 -0.51 -42.01 -5.69
C LYS A 465 0.75 -42.30 -4.88
N GLY A 466 1.06 -41.39 -3.98
CA GLY A 466 2.25 -41.45 -3.14
C GLY A 466 2.07 -40.66 -1.85
N ILE A 467 3.13 -40.61 -1.06
CA ILE A 467 3.16 -39.95 0.25
C ILE A 467 4.22 -38.84 0.17
N GLY A 468 3.84 -37.62 0.53
CA GLY A 468 4.75 -36.46 0.58
C GLY A 468 4.07 -35.16 0.15
N PRO A 469 4.74 -34.00 0.31
CA PRO A 469 4.15 -32.70 0.05
C PRO A 469 3.63 -32.53 -1.39
N ILE A 470 4.41 -32.95 -2.40
CA ILE A 470 4.05 -32.88 -3.83
C ILE A 470 2.73 -33.64 -4.10
N HIS A 471 2.56 -34.84 -3.53
CA HIS A 471 1.34 -35.62 -3.69
C HIS A 471 0.13 -34.98 -3.01
N GLN A 472 0.30 -34.39 -1.82
CA GLN A 472 -0.77 -33.65 -1.14
C GLN A 472 -1.22 -32.42 -1.92
N VAL A 473 -0.28 -31.68 -2.53
CA VAL A 473 -0.57 -30.54 -3.41
C VAL A 473 -1.36 -31.00 -4.65
N VAL A 474 -0.92 -32.08 -5.32
CA VAL A 474 -1.61 -32.65 -6.49
C VAL A 474 -3.01 -33.14 -6.14
N GLU A 475 -3.20 -33.78 -4.98
CA GLU A 475 -4.52 -34.22 -4.51
C GLU A 475 -5.44 -33.03 -4.21
N ALA A 476 -4.95 -32.01 -3.49
CA ALA A 476 -5.72 -30.81 -3.19
C ALA A 476 -6.14 -30.05 -4.45
N LEU A 477 -5.22 -29.86 -5.41
CA LEU A 477 -5.50 -29.22 -6.70
C LEU A 477 -6.44 -30.05 -7.58
N SER A 478 -6.42 -31.38 -7.48
CA SER A 478 -7.30 -32.27 -8.28
C SER A 478 -8.73 -32.34 -7.74
N ASN A 479 -8.93 -32.13 -6.43
CA ASN A 479 -10.23 -32.19 -5.78
C ASN A 479 -10.93 -30.81 -5.69
N SER A 480 -10.16 -29.73 -5.76
CA SER A 480 -10.60 -28.34 -5.73
C SER A 480 -11.55 -28.00 -6.91
N GLN A 481 -12.60 -27.25 -6.61
CA GLN A 481 -13.54 -26.69 -7.61
C GLN A 481 -13.12 -25.28 -8.06
N HIS A 482 -12.44 -24.53 -7.19
CA HIS A 482 -12.00 -23.16 -7.42
C HIS A 482 -10.52 -22.97 -7.02
N PRO A 483 -9.57 -23.64 -7.72
CA PRO A 483 -8.16 -23.51 -7.38
C PRO A 483 -7.61 -22.16 -7.83
N MET A 484 -6.69 -21.59 -7.05
CA MET A 484 -6.02 -20.33 -7.37
C MET A 484 -4.50 -20.45 -7.17
N ILE A 485 -3.73 -19.92 -8.11
CA ILE A 485 -2.27 -19.80 -8.03
C ILE A 485 -1.90 -18.33 -7.83
N ILE A 486 -1.12 -18.02 -6.80
CA ILE A 486 -0.53 -16.70 -6.59
C ILE A 486 0.98 -16.81 -6.78
N VAL A 487 1.52 -16.07 -7.73
CA VAL A 487 2.96 -16.03 -8.02
C VAL A 487 3.53 -14.72 -7.48
N GLY A 488 4.41 -14.81 -6.48
CA GLY A 488 5.13 -13.66 -5.96
C GLY A 488 6.37 -13.34 -6.79
N ALA A 489 7.08 -12.26 -6.43
CA ALA A 489 8.30 -11.84 -7.14
C ALA A 489 9.40 -12.93 -7.22
N ASP A 490 9.58 -13.74 -6.16
CA ASP A 490 10.53 -14.86 -6.19
C ASP A 490 10.06 -16.00 -7.12
N GLY A 491 8.76 -16.07 -7.44
CA GLY A 491 8.20 -17.01 -8.41
C GLY A 491 8.24 -16.52 -9.87
N MET A 492 8.77 -15.33 -10.11
CA MET A 492 8.88 -14.67 -11.42
C MET A 492 10.35 -14.50 -11.86
N GLU A 493 11.24 -15.43 -11.49
CA GLU A 493 12.68 -15.30 -11.75
C GLU A 493 13.09 -15.57 -13.20
N ASN A 494 12.39 -16.46 -13.91
CA ASN A 494 12.74 -16.84 -15.29
C ASN A 494 11.49 -17.18 -16.14
N PRO A 495 11.59 -17.14 -17.49
CA PRO A 495 10.45 -17.43 -18.38
C PRO A 495 9.91 -18.86 -18.28
N ARG A 496 10.80 -19.85 -18.13
CA ARG A 496 10.45 -21.27 -18.09
C ARG A 496 9.55 -21.60 -16.89
N LEU A 497 9.80 -21.02 -15.73
CA LEU A 497 8.93 -21.13 -14.55
C LEU A 497 7.54 -20.56 -14.82
N VAL A 498 7.44 -19.40 -15.49
CA VAL A 498 6.16 -18.77 -15.87
C VAL A 498 5.38 -19.66 -16.85
N ASP A 499 6.07 -20.30 -17.81
CA ASP A 499 5.47 -21.27 -18.72
C ASP A 499 5.01 -22.55 -17.99
N LEU A 500 5.79 -23.06 -17.02
CA LEU A 500 5.38 -24.21 -16.19
C LEU A 500 4.16 -23.88 -15.32
N ILE A 501 4.10 -22.69 -14.71
CA ILE A 501 2.94 -22.23 -13.94
C ILE A 501 1.70 -22.12 -14.84
N SER A 502 1.85 -21.59 -16.06
CA SER A 502 0.78 -21.54 -17.07
C SER A 502 0.27 -22.94 -17.42
N ASN A 503 1.17 -23.90 -17.64
CA ASN A 503 0.79 -25.29 -17.91
C ASN A 503 0.09 -25.96 -16.71
N LEU A 504 0.50 -25.64 -15.48
CA LEU A 504 -0.11 -26.15 -14.25
C LEU A 504 -1.54 -25.61 -14.10
N ALA A 505 -1.70 -24.29 -14.22
CA ALA A 505 -3.00 -23.61 -14.15
C ALA A 505 -3.98 -24.09 -15.23
N GLN A 506 -3.53 -24.30 -16.47
CA GLN A 506 -4.37 -24.89 -17.53
C GLN A 506 -4.87 -26.31 -17.19
N LYS A 507 -4.02 -27.15 -16.59
CA LYS A 507 -4.40 -28.54 -16.23
C LYS A 507 -5.34 -28.59 -15.04
N THR A 508 -5.16 -27.72 -14.05
CA THR A 508 -6.01 -27.64 -12.83
C THR A 508 -7.21 -26.72 -13.00
N LYS A 509 -7.28 -25.95 -14.10
CA LYS A 509 -8.22 -24.84 -14.33
C LYS A 509 -8.13 -23.74 -13.26
N ALA A 510 -6.95 -23.54 -12.70
CA ALA A 510 -6.75 -22.54 -11.66
C ALA A 510 -6.67 -21.12 -12.24
N GLY A 511 -7.26 -20.16 -11.52
CA GLY A 511 -7.03 -18.73 -11.79
C GLY A 511 -5.65 -18.32 -11.28
N VAL A 512 -4.93 -17.47 -12.02
CA VAL A 512 -3.56 -17.06 -11.68
C VAL A 512 -3.50 -15.57 -11.37
N ILE A 513 -2.87 -15.19 -10.26
CA ILE A 513 -2.55 -13.79 -9.92
C ILE A 513 -1.03 -13.67 -9.79
N CYS A 514 -0.42 -12.84 -10.63
CA CYS A 514 1.02 -12.58 -10.60
C CYS A 514 1.31 -11.21 -9.95
N LEU A 515 2.18 -11.19 -8.94
CA LEU A 515 2.55 -10.01 -8.17
C LEU A 515 4.04 -9.68 -8.34
N PRO A 516 4.46 -9.17 -9.52
CA PRO A 516 5.82 -8.68 -9.75
C PRO A 516 6.12 -7.42 -8.92
N LEU A 517 7.40 -7.07 -8.82
CA LEU A 517 7.85 -5.85 -8.15
C LEU A 517 7.48 -4.58 -8.92
N GLN A 518 7.37 -4.68 -10.24
CA GLN A 518 6.98 -3.60 -11.14
C GLN A 518 5.50 -3.27 -10.94
N GLY A 519 5.22 -1.99 -10.69
CA GLY A 519 3.87 -1.46 -10.45
C GLY A 519 2.90 -1.76 -11.58
N ASN A 520 2.97 -0.97 -12.66
CA ASN A 520 2.01 -1.02 -13.76
C ASN A 520 2.49 -1.92 -14.92
N LEU A 521 3.08 -3.09 -14.61
CA LEU A 521 3.61 -3.99 -15.64
C LEU A 521 2.51 -4.48 -16.61
N PHE A 522 1.30 -4.71 -16.11
CA PHE A 522 0.19 -5.16 -16.96
C PHE A 522 -0.28 -4.05 -17.90
N GLY A 523 -0.30 -2.79 -17.45
CA GLY A 523 -0.58 -1.62 -18.28
C GLY A 523 0.49 -1.39 -19.35
N ALA A 524 1.76 -1.58 -18.99
CA ALA A 524 2.90 -1.58 -19.91
C ALA A 524 2.75 -2.62 -21.04
N ILE A 525 2.33 -3.85 -20.70
CA ILE A 525 2.08 -4.93 -21.67
C ILE A 525 0.86 -4.62 -22.54
N GLN A 526 -0.25 -4.17 -21.95
CA GLN A 526 -1.51 -3.89 -22.66
C GLN A 526 -1.42 -2.68 -23.61
N SER A 527 -0.69 -1.64 -23.22
CA SER A 527 -0.47 -0.44 -24.05
C SER A 527 0.40 -0.70 -25.29
N ALA A 528 0.89 -1.94 -25.45
CA ALA A 528 1.92 -2.33 -26.41
C ALA A 528 3.12 -1.36 -26.37
N ALA A 529 3.44 -0.81 -25.19
CA ALA A 529 4.54 0.13 -25.02
C ALA A 529 5.92 -0.55 -25.20
N PHE A 530 5.94 -1.87 -25.36
CA PHE A 530 7.13 -2.70 -25.48
C PHE A 530 6.84 -3.88 -26.44
N ILE A 531 7.76 -4.18 -27.36
CA ILE A 531 7.62 -5.23 -28.38
C ILE A 531 8.70 -6.29 -28.13
N SER A 532 8.34 -7.56 -28.01
CA SER A 532 9.26 -8.60 -27.51
C SER A 532 10.05 -9.31 -28.61
N GLU A 533 11.38 -9.16 -28.63
CA GLU A 533 12.39 -10.13 -29.13
C GLU A 533 13.80 -9.63 -28.76
N THR A 534 14.72 -10.44 -28.24
CA THR A 534 16.05 -9.91 -27.82
C THR A 534 17.00 -9.68 -29.01
N GLU A 535 17.77 -8.57 -29.01
CA GLU A 535 18.59 -7.98 -30.10
C GLU A 535 19.64 -7.05 -29.47
N THR A 536 20.87 -7.54 -29.24
CA THR A 536 21.86 -6.97 -28.31
C THR A 536 22.57 -5.69 -28.83
N LEU A 537 21.96 -4.51 -28.65
CA LEU A 537 22.71 -3.24 -28.79
C LEU A 537 23.68 -3.06 -27.62
N THR A 538 24.95 -2.83 -27.94
CA THR A 538 26.03 -2.63 -26.96
C THR A 538 26.23 -1.17 -26.55
N GLN A 539 25.93 -0.19 -27.40
CA GLN A 539 25.92 1.23 -27.03
C GLN A 539 25.16 2.11 -28.06
N PRO A 540 24.09 2.84 -27.68
CA PRO A 540 23.40 3.79 -28.54
C PRO A 540 24.07 5.18 -28.57
N ASP A 541 23.81 5.96 -29.63
CA ASP A 541 24.24 7.36 -29.70
C ASP A 541 23.31 8.26 -28.88
N VAL A 542 22.00 7.97 -28.85
CA VAL A 542 21.02 8.67 -28.01
C VAL A 542 20.21 7.69 -27.17
N LEU A 543 20.19 7.90 -25.86
CA LEU A 543 19.30 7.22 -24.92
C LEU A 543 18.25 8.20 -24.40
N TYR A 544 16.96 7.90 -24.59
CA TYR A 544 15.87 8.64 -23.98
C TYR A 544 15.21 7.77 -22.90
N CYS A 545 15.48 8.12 -21.63
CA CYS A 545 14.96 7.42 -20.47
C CYS A 545 13.75 8.18 -19.91
N ILE A 546 12.59 7.52 -19.88
CA ILE A 546 11.28 8.07 -19.49
C ILE A 546 10.79 7.37 -18.23
N GLY A 547 10.73 8.12 -17.14
CA GLY A 547 10.27 7.66 -15.84
C GLY A 547 11.20 6.66 -15.15
N ASP A 548 12.38 6.33 -15.69
CA ASP A 548 13.27 5.30 -15.14
C ASP A 548 14.70 5.82 -14.86
N THR A 549 15.66 4.95 -14.54
CA THR A 549 17.10 5.28 -14.53
C THR A 549 17.82 4.70 -15.76
N PRO A 550 18.85 5.37 -16.31
CA PRO A 550 19.53 4.88 -17.52
C PRO A 550 20.08 3.47 -17.33
N GLY A 551 19.61 2.50 -18.11
CA GLY A 551 20.06 1.10 -18.06
C GLY A 551 21.47 0.90 -18.66
N MET A 552 21.84 1.71 -19.65
CA MET A 552 23.13 1.69 -20.35
C MET A 552 23.73 3.09 -20.46
N ASP A 553 25.01 3.16 -20.85
CA ASP A 553 25.67 4.42 -21.23
C ASP A 553 25.37 4.75 -22.71
N ALA A 554 25.32 6.05 -23.05
CA ALA A 554 25.04 6.53 -24.40
C ALA A 554 25.87 7.77 -24.73
N GLY A 555 25.99 8.11 -26.02
CA GLY A 555 26.65 9.36 -26.46
C GLY A 555 25.91 10.63 -26.01
N PHE A 556 24.58 10.55 -25.89
CA PHE A 556 23.72 11.61 -25.36
C PHE A 556 22.51 11.02 -24.63
N THR A 557 22.33 11.34 -23.36
CA THR A 557 21.22 10.84 -22.54
C THR A 557 20.21 11.94 -22.20
N ILE A 558 18.96 11.71 -22.59
CA ILE A 558 17.77 12.49 -22.21
C ILE A 558 17.12 11.80 -21.02
N TYR A 559 17.00 12.50 -19.89
CA TYR A 559 16.54 11.93 -18.63
C TYR A 559 15.25 12.60 -18.14
N GLN A 560 14.12 11.99 -18.43
CA GLN A 560 12.81 12.46 -17.99
C GLN A 560 12.37 11.68 -16.74
N ASN A 561 12.35 12.32 -15.57
CA ASN A 561 12.04 11.65 -14.31
C ASN A 561 11.57 12.67 -13.25
N ALA A 562 10.91 12.20 -12.20
CA ALA A 562 10.55 13.00 -11.04
C ALA A 562 11.72 13.26 -10.07
N PHE A 563 12.74 12.40 -10.07
CA PHE A 563 13.91 12.49 -9.19
C PHE A 563 15.19 12.76 -9.98
N ALA A 564 16.17 13.41 -9.35
CA ALA A 564 17.52 13.47 -9.93
C ALA A 564 18.15 12.07 -10.02
N SER A 565 18.87 11.81 -11.11
CA SER A 565 19.68 10.60 -11.27
C SER A 565 20.85 10.57 -10.28
N GLU A 566 21.31 9.36 -9.99
CA GLU A 566 22.56 9.10 -9.26
C GLU A 566 23.67 8.56 -10.18
N LYS A 567 23.35 8.26 -11.45
CA LYS A 567 24.31 7.99 -12.53
C LYS A 567 24.72 9.30 -13.21
N ASP A 568 26.02 9.43 -13.46
CA ASP A 568 26.61 10.43 -14.36
C ASP A 568 26.23 10.18 -15.83
N GLY A 569 26.72 10.99 -16.77
CA GLY A 569 26.50 10.78 -18.21
C GLY A 569 25.12 11.18 -18.74
N ILE A 570 24.31 11.88 -17.93
CA ILE A 570 23.08 12.54 -18.38
C ILE A 570 23.40 13.90 -18.96
N ASN A 571 22.87 14.22 -20.14
CA ASN A 571 23.12 15.50 -20.80
C ASN A 571 22.00 16.51 -20.55
N ILE A 572 20.74 16.05 -20.57
CA ILE A 572 19.56 16.89 -20.26
C ILE A 572 18.61 16.17 -19.32
N GLY A 573 17.99 16.92 -18.41
CA GLY A 573 17.00 16.42 -17.47
C GLY A 573 15.67 17.18 -17.56
N LEU A 574 14.59 16.42 -17.66
CA LEU A 574 13.22 16.91 -17.83
C LEU A 574 12.41 16.53 -16.58
N PRO A 575 11.93 17.49 -15.76
CA PRO A 575 11.23 17.19 -14.52
C PRO A 575 9.82 16.66 -14.82
N SER A 576 9.52 15.44 -14.34
CA SER A 576 8.17 14.89 -14.42
C SER A 576 7.45 14.82 -13.07
N ALA A 577 6.12 14.79 -13.16
CA ALA A 577 5.22 14.65 -12.01
C ALA A 577 5.39 13.26 -11.33
N VAL A 578 4.77 13.03 -10.18
CA VAL A 578 4.50 11.66 -9.68
C VAL A 578 3.01 11.32 -9.79
N PHE A 579 2.61 10.11 -9.39
CA PHE A 579 1.22 9.66 -9.52
C PHE A 579 0.21 10.51 -8.74
N THR A 580 0.62 11.18 -7.66
CA THR A 580 -0.23 12.09 -6.87
C THR A 580 -0.43 13.46 -7.51
N GLU A 581 0.23 13.73 -8.64
CA GLU A 581 0.34 15.05 -9.29
C GLU A 581 -0.23 15.07 -10.72
N ARG A 582 -0.80 13.94 -11.17
CA ARG A 582 -1.38 13.74 -12.49
C ARG A 582 -2.65 12.90 -12.39
N GLU A 583 -3.54 13.03 -13.36
CA GLU A 583 -4.55 12.00 -13.63
C GLU A 583 -3.90 10.85 -14.42
N GLY A 584 -4.49 9.66 -14.35
CA GLY A 584 -4.01 8.49 -15.11
C GLY A 584 -4.88 7.26 -14.92
N THR A 585 -4.47 6.16 -15.54
CA THR A 585 -5.00 4.82 -15.33
C THR A 585 -3.85 3.88 -14.96
N PHE A 586 -4.11 2.96 -14.03
CA PHE A 586 -3.22 1.89 -13.61
C PHE A 586 -3.90 0.55 -13.89
N THR A 587 -3.20 -0.39 -14.51
CA THR A 587 -3.72 -1.73 -14.76
C THR A 587 -3.07 -2.72 -13.79
N ASN A 588 -3.88 -3.28 -12.90
CA ASN A 588 -3.40 -4.17 -11.83
C ASN A 588 -3.27 -5.65 -12.27
N ALA A 589 -2.88 -6.51 -11.33
CA ALA A 589 -2.61 -7.93 -11.53
C ALA A 589 -3.82 -8.80 -11.91
N GLU A 590 -5.05 -8.32 -11.68
CA GLU A 590 -6.29 -8.93 -12.16
C GLU A 590 -6.79 -8.25 -13.47
N LEU A 591 -5.91 -7.51 -14.14
CA LEU A 591 -6.15 -6.79 -15.41
C LEU A 591 -7.25 -5.71 -15.32
N ARG A 592 -7.55 -5.22 -14.11
CA ARG A 592 -8.54 -4.18 -13.88
C ARG A 592 -7.89 -2.81 -14.01
N HIS A 593 -8.41 -2.00 -14.92
CA HIS A 593 -8.10 -0.57 -15.00
C HIS A 593 -8.60 0.15 -13.74
N ARG A 594 -7.72 0.92 -13.12
CA ARG A 594 -7.91 1.62 -11.84
C ARG A 594 -7.53 3.09 -12.02
N PRO A 595 -8.35 4.05 -11.59
CA PRO A 595 -8.04 5.46 -11.77
C PRO A 595 -6.89 5.90 -10.86
N ILE A 596 -5.99 6.69 -11.42
CA ILE A 596 -5.06 7.54 -10.67
C ILE A 596 -5.65 8.95 -10.70
N HIS A 597 -6.02 9.45 -9.53
CA HIS A 597 -6.50 10.81 -9.33
C HIS A 597 -5.40 11.73 -8.79
N LYS A 598 -5.35 12.94 -9.33
CA LYS A 598 -4.46 14.02 -8.94
C LYS A 598 -4.88 14.57 -7.57
N ALA A 599 -3.92 14.70 -6.67
CA ALA A 599 -4.14 15.22 -5.32
C ALA A 599 -3.49 16.58 -5.07
N VAL A 600 -2.37 16.86 -5.74
CA VAL A 600 -1.60 18.11 -5.60
C VAL A 600 -1.02 18.55 -6.96
N GLU A 601 -0.51 19.77 -7.04
CA GLU A 601 0.19 20.24 -8.25
C GLU A 601 1.63 19.69 -8.32
N PRO A 602 2.18 19.43 -9.52
CA PRO A 602 3.60 19.09 -9.67
C PRO A 602 4.52 20.19 -9.13
N PRO A 603 5.71 19.86 -8.58
CA PRO A 603 6.60 20.85 -8.01
C PRO A 603 7.30 21.69 -9.09
N GLY A 604 7.19 23.02 -8.97
CA GLY A 604 7.87 23.99 -9.83
C GLY A 604 7.30 24.01 -11.26
N MET A 605 8.09 23.52 -12.20
CA MET A 605 7.80 23.42 -13.64
C MET A 605 7.67 21.96 -14.11
N ALA A 606 7.58 20.99 -13.20
CA ALA A 606 7.39 19.58 -13.54
C ALA A 606 6.05 19.35 -14.27
N LEU A 607 6.02 18.40 -15.22
CA LEU A 607 4.84 18.08 -16.03
C LEU A 607 4.53 16.58 -16.03
N PRO A 608 3.28 16.15 -16.28
CA PRO A 608 2.96 14.76 -16.65
C PRO A 608 3.81 14.29 -17.84
N ASP A 609 4.21 13.00 -17.86
CA ASP A 609 5.18 12.50 -18.84
C ASP A 609 4.68 12.62 -20.29
N TRP A 610 3.39 12.37 -20.54
CA TRP A 610 2.76 12.51 -21.85
C TRP A 610 2.85 13.93 -22.42
N GLN A 611 2.83 14.97 -21.58
CA GLN A 611 2.95 16.36 -22.02
C GLN A 611 4.36 16.67 -22.51
N ILE A 612 5.38 16.14 -21.81
CA ILE A 612 6.79 16.31 -22.18
C ILE A 612 7.06 15.60 -23.51
N ILE A 613 6.62 14.35 -23.64
CA ILE A 613 6.77 13.56 -24.88
C ILE A 613 6.05 14.25 -26.05
N THR A 614 4.82 14.73 -25.82
CA THR A 614 4.04 15.50 -26.80
C THR A 614 4.77 16.77 -27.25
N ALA A 615 5.38 17.51 -26.33
CA ALA A 615 6.15 18.70 -26.67
C ALA A 615 7.39 18.38 -27.51
N ILE A 616 8.11 17.29 -27.21
CA ILE A 616 9.24 16.81 -28.04
C ILE A 616 8.75 16.38 -29.43
N ALA A 617 7.67 15.60 -29.51
CA ALA A 617 7.09 15.16 -30.79
C ALA A 617 6.72 16.35 -31.69
N LYS A 618 6.07 17.38 -31.13
CA LYS A 618 5.76 18.63 -31.85
C LYS A 618 7.03 19.41 -32.23
N GLY A 619 8.05 19.43 -31.37
CA GLY A 619 9.36 20.01 -31.66
C GLY A 619 10.10 19.31 -32.81
N MET A 620 9.84 18.01 -33.03
CA MET A 620 10.32 17.24 -34.18
C MET A 620 9.44 17.40 -35.44
N GLY A 621 8.34 18.16 -35.37
CA GLY A 621 7.39 18.33 -36.46
C GLY A 621 6.40 17.17 -36.66
N ALA A 622 6.25 16.27 -35.70
CA ALA A 622 5.33 15.14 -35.79
C ALA A 622 3.87 15.58 -35.65
N SER A 623 3.00 15.01 -36.48
CA SER A 623 1.53 15.16 -36.40
C SER A 623 0.90 14.07 -35.53
N GLY A 624 -0.32 14.31 -35.03
CA GLY A 624 -1.06 13.30 -34.25
C GLY A 624 -0.73 13.25 -32.76
N PHE A 625 -0.08 14.28 -32.22
CA PHE A 625 0.19 14.45 -30.78
C PHE A 625 -0.59 15.64 -30.21
N ASP A 626 -1.74 15.99 -30.78
CA ASP A 626 -2.56 17.14 -30.38
C ASP A 626 -3.51 16.84 -29.19
N PHE A 627 -2.97 16.15 -28.19
CA PHE A 627 -3.64 15.88 -26.92
C PHE A 627 -3.66 17.15 -26.05
N ASN A 628 -4.85 17.57 -25.63
CA ASN A 628 -5.07 18.66 -24.68
C ASN A 628 -5.47 18.12 -23.31
N THR A 629 -6.14 16.97 -23.29
CA THR A 629 -6.59 16.27 -22.07
C THR A 629 -6.17 14.81 -22.08
N ILE A 630 -6.18 14.18 -20.91
CA ILE A 630 -5.96 12.73 -20.79
C ILE A 630 -7.09 11.92 -21.45
N GLU A 631 -8.28 12.49 -21.57
CA GLU A 631 -9.43 11.84 -22.22
C GLU A 631 -9.23 11.75 -23.73
N ASP A 632 -8.53 12.72 -24.35
CA ASP A 632 -8.16 12.66 -25.77
C ASP A 632 -7.28 11.42 -26.04
N ILE A 633 -6.34 11.13 -25.14
CA ILE A 633 -5.46 9.95 -25.21
C ILE A 633 -6.29 8.66 -25.04
N ARG A 634 -7.19 8.61 -24.05
CA ARG A 634 -8.07 7.44 -23.80
C ARG A 634 -9.00 7.15 -24.98
N GLN A 635 -9.55 8.19 -25.62
CA GLN A 635 -10.36 8.04 -26.82
C GLN A 635 -9.55 7.44 -27.97
N GLU A 636 -8.30 7.90 -28.17
CA GLU A 636 -7.41 7.33 -29.18
C GLU A 636 -7.08 5.86 -28.87
N MET A 637 -6.69 5.55 -27.62
CA MET A 637 -6.44 4.17 -27.15
C MET A 637 -7.65 3.26 -27.40
N SER A 638 -8.87 3.74 -27.13
CA SER A 638 -10.12 2.99 -27.30
C SER A 638 -10.54 2.82 -28.77
N ALA A 639 -10.26 3.79 -29.64
CA ALA A 639 -10.43 3.65 -31.08
C ALA A 639 -9.43 2.63 -31.66
N ASN A 640 -8.22 2.62 -31.13
CA ASN A 640 -7.11 1.82 -31.61
C ASN A 640 -7.15 0.36 -31.13
N SER A 641 -7.62 0.08 -29.91
CA SER A 641 -7.76 -1.29 -29.38
C SER A 641 -8.71 -2.16 -30.21
N LYS A 642 -9.77 -1.56 -30.78
CA LYS A 642 -10.75 -2.24 -31.65
C LYS A 642 -10.16 -2.77 -32.96
N ASN A 643 -8.97 -2.33 -33.36
CA ASN A 643 -8.35 -2.66 -34.66
C ASN A 643 -7.24 -3.72 -34.58
N ASN A 644 -6.96 -4.33 -33.41
CA ASN A 644 -5.97 -5.41 -33.18
C ASN A 644 -4.51 -5.21 -33.66
N ARG A 645 -4.19 -4.12 -34.36
CA ARG A 645 -2.87 -3.83 -34.97
C ARG A 645 -1.68 -3.87 -34.01
N TRP A 646 -1.90 -3.66 -32.71
CA TRP A 646 -0.87 -3.54 -31.68
C TRP A 646 -0.20 -4.87 -31.33
N MET A 647 -0.80 -6.01 -31.70
CA MET A 647 -0.28 -7.34 -31.37
C MET A 647 0.62 -7.97 -32.46
N GLU A 648 0.69 -7.38 -33.65
CA GLU A 648 1.30 -8.03 -34.84
C GLU A 648 2.69 -7.48 -35.23
N ALA A 649 3.14 -6.37 -34.63
CA ALA A 649 4.45 -5.80 -34.92
C ALA A 649 5.59 -6.67 -34.35
N LYS A 650 6.50 -7.13 -35.21
CA LYS A 650 7.73 -7.85 -34.84
C LYS A 650 8.92 -6.92 -34.94
N SER A 651 9.54 -6.59 -33.81
CA SER A 651 10.80 -5.85 -33.74
C SER A 651 11.44 -6.10 -32.37
N PRO A 652 12.78 -6.13 -32.27
CA PRO A 652 13.43 -6.49 -31.02
C PRO A 652 13.31 -5.41 -29.93
N CYS A 653 13.40 -5.86 -28.68
CA CYS A 653 13.53 -5.10 -27.43
C CYS A 653 14.70 -5.66 -26.63
N LEU A 654 15.43 -4.75 -26.00
CA LEU A 654 16.55 -5.07 -25.12
C LEU A 654 16.13 -5.22 -23.67
N VAL A 655 16.92 -6.03 -22.96
CA VAL A 655 16.90 -6.18 -21.51
C VAL A 655 18.36 -6.01 -21.08
N PHE A 656 18.67 -5.01 -20.25
CA PHE A 656 20.02 -4.80 -19.72
C PHE A 656 20.15 -5.55 -18.38
N THR A 657 20.98 -5.09 -17.44
CA THR A 657 21.16 -5.78 -16.15
C THR A 657 21.18 -4.85 -14.93
N GLY A 658 20.10 -4.87 -14.15
CA GLY A 658 19.93 -4.14 -12.89
C GLY A 658 19.89 -5.05 -11.65
N GLN A 659 20.42 -4.58 -10.52
CA GLN A 659 20.42 -5.29 -9.23
C GLN A 659 19.44 -4.66 -8.23
N GLY A 660 18.17 -5.06 -8.29
CA GLY A 660 17.17 -4.76 -7.26
C GLY A 660 17.21 -5.76 -6.11
N SER A 661 16.86 -5.32 -4.88
CA SER A 661 16.66 -6.26 -3.76
C SER A 661 15.22 -6.76 -3.75
N LYS A 662 15.02 -8.08 -3.58
CA LYS A 662 13.73 -8.79 -3.73
C LYS A 662 12.53 -8.22 -2.93
N ASN A 663 12.76 -7.39 -1.91
CA ASN A 663 11.73 -6.82 -1.05
C ASN A 663 11.62 -5.28 -1.10
N ASP A 664 12.28 -4.61 -2.05
CA ASP A 664 12.24 -3.14 -2.20
C ASP A 664 11.70 -2.78 -3.61
N PRO A 665 10.41 -2.43 -3.74
CA PRO A 665 9.80 -2.12 -5.02
C PRO A 665 10.49 -0.94 -5.70
N ILE A 666 10.55 -0.98 -7.03
CA ILE A 666 11.15 0.06 -7.84
C ILE A 666 10.06 1.01 -8.29
N PHE A 667 10.21 2.30 -7.97
CA PHE A 667 9.33 3.36 -8.41
C PHE A 667 10.15 4.44 -9.12
N MET A 668 9.77 4.72 -10.35
CA MET A 668 10.46 5.62 -11.26
C MET A 668 11.97 5.32 -11.43
N GLY A 669 12.30 4.03 -11.59
CA GLY A 669 13.66 3.53 -11.76
C GLY A 669 14.53 3.54 -10.51
N LYS A 670 13.97 3.85 -9.32
CA LYS A 670 14.70 3.85 -8.05
C LYS A 670 14.01 2.94 -7.02
N PRO A 671 14.75 2.15 -6.22
CA PRO A 671 14.17 1.42 -5.10
C PRO A 671 13.56 2.39 -4.08
N LEU A 672 12.40 2.07 -3.50
CA LEU A 672 11.69 2.96 -2.58
C LEU A 672 12.52 3.30 -1.32
N SER A 673 13.38 2.40 -0.83
CA SER A 673 14.30 2.70 0.27
C SER A 673 15.34 3.80 -0.03
N SER A 674 15.55 4.16 -1.30
CA SER A 674 16.37 5.31 -1.69
C SER A 674 15.71 6.66 -1.35
N LYS A 675 14.39 6.71 -1.16
CA LYS A 675 13.60 7.91 -0.83
C LYS A 675 12.85 7.83 0.50
N VAL A 676 12.59 6.63 1.02
CA VAL A 676 11.88 6.42 2.29
C VAL A 676 12.85 5.99 3.39
N ALA A 677 13.04 6.84 4.40
CA ALA A 677 13.98 6.63 5.50
C ALA A 677 13.61 5.40 6.35
N GLY A 678 12.31 5.20 6.61
CA GLY A 678 11.82 4.02 7.34
C GLY A 678 12.09 2.69 6.62
N LEU A 679 11.96 2.66 5.28
CA LEU A 679 12.26 1.45 4.50
C LEU A 679 13.76 1.14 4.53
N ARG A 680 14.62 2.16 4.41
CA ARG A 680 16.07 1.99 4.53
C ARG A 680 16.46 1.39 5.88
N ALA A 681 15.99 1.99 6.98
CA ALA A 681 16.27 1.51 8.33
C ALA A 681 15.74 0.09 8.58
N LEU A 682 14.58 -0.27 8.01
CA LEU A 682 14.07 -1.65 8.02
C LEU A 682 15.01 -2.61 7.28
N LEU A 683 15.36 -2.31 6.02
CA LEU A 683 16.21 -3.17 5.20
C LEU A 683 17.61 -3.33 5.79
N ASP A 684 18.21 -2.27 6.34
CA ASP A 684 19.52 -2.33 6.98
C ASP A 684 19.48 -3.18 8.27
N THR A 685 18.39 -3.11 9.05
CA THR A 685 18.17 -4.00 10.20
C THR A 685 18.03 -5.47 9.77
N LEU A 686 17.35 -5.74 8.65
CA LEU A 686 17.22 -7.11 8.11
C LEU A 686 18.55 -7.64 7.56
N ARG A 687 19.33 -6.81 6.86
CA ARG A 687 20.68 -7.15 6.36
C ARG A 687 21.64 -7.46 7.51
N ALA A 688 21.63 -6.65 8.57
CA ALA A 688 22.47 -6.86 9.75
C ALA A 688 22.19 -8.20 10.44
N LYS A 689 20.94 -8.69 10.41
CA LYS A 689 20.59 -10.04 10.89
C LYS A 689 21.05 -11.14 9.96
N ALA A 690 20.87 -10.97 8.65
CA ALA A 690 21.24 -11.97 7.64
C ALA A 690 22.75 -12.18 7.54
N GLY A 691 23.55 -11.12 7.72
CA GLY A 691 25.02 -11.19 7.76
C GLY A 691 25.62 -11.60 9.10
N GLY A 692 24.78 -11.97 10.09
CA GLY A 692 25.20 -12.40 11.43
C GLY A 692 24.94 -13.90 11.72
N GLN A 693 24.70 -14.71 10.67
CA GLN A 693 24.53 -16.16 10.73
C GLN A 693 25.68 -16.87 10.00
#